data_AF-A0A3N2MTC2-F1
#
_entry.id   AF-A0A3N2MTC2-F1
#
_cell.length_a   1.000
_cell.length_b   1.000
_cell.length_c   1.000
_cell.angle_alpha   90.00
_cell.angle_beta   90.00
_cell.angle_gamma   90.00
#
_symmetry.space_group_name_H-M   'P 1'
#
loop_
_entity.id
_entity.type
_entity.pdbx_description
1 polymer ?
#
loop_
_entity_poly.entity_id
_entity_poly.type
_entity_poly.pdbx_seq_one_letter_code
_entity_poly.pdbx_strand_id
1 'polypeptide(L)'
;MRRLTAWLVTAAVSLGSASADVPYNAPGAMNPVIPGYFADPTVKKFGDTYYMYATTDGSGAGFGPAQLWSSKDFVNWTLMPMNWPDSHWIWAPDVMLNKNDGKYYYVYCQPCQIHVGSGETPRGPWHNILGESEAVLVPDRFVTNAITLDGQTFVDDDGSIYMYWGTWGIYDGFGCGAGKLTPDMKGFTETRLIPNTEVTDFFEAPFVLKRNGTYYFMYSSGSCHDHTYRVQYATSDKPLGPYTYRGCLLESNADGTVHGPGHHSVLQESDNYYIVYHRHDNPHSNRGFHRQLCIDKLEFAADGSIKPITPTHKGIGALAKSSVTSPNLAFGKSVKASSSYDSDFKAEYAVDDNNGTLWRPKGMGQEWLEIDLGKKEDIRTIWTQWEYGTQFYQYLIETSLDGKSWDIFADKRDNRLAGSPMVDFGNTEARYVRVTFTGGQKNGFGGAIWNIKIFGDIEESCPQQWLGLTAADWDGRRWNNNEGQLGGYFTLKSGEARSCRVDGRDALVLQPGTVLEYANPLLSPAKPHTLSAMEHINGKWTAADLGNALTDGRITISSGDRQLTITNLRFYNWKQEPVETEFDLTTDIRRMPVADNLLNGIVVDINADNFATGDTIPYFDNNGVEGYFEAMSQPAVITEIEGKKAFKFDGSQVYMSSFALPATLRDNAPYTLEMWILNPEIAENECIADFTTSHDELEKIMAVNGTEPRCGVMQHYGWYEDAGWKDVKNLEGKWQHVYVCFDGRMERVYINDNLVSEKDIQLLVKPSQYITLGRNAERDWPFTGYLHSLKLWDEYIPYNK
;
A
#
# COMPACT_ATOMS: atom_id res chain seq x y z
N MET A 1 -42.15 -56.57 38.68
CA MET A 1 -41.48 -55.48 39.44
C MET A 1 -40.20 -55.12 38.70
N ARG A 2 -40.22 -54.00 37.95
CA ARG A 2 -39.04 -53.47 37.23
C ARG A 2 -38.26 -52.56 38.18
N ARG A 3 -36.95 -52.81 38.35
CA ARG A 3 -36.02 -51.93 39.07
C ARG A 3 -35.56 -50.82 38.11
N LEU A 4 -35.80 -49.57 38.48
CA LEU A 4 -35.22 -48.38 37.84
C LEU A 4 -33.83 -48.12 38.43
N THR A 5 -32.82 -48.05 37.58
CA THR A 5 -31.48 -47.55 37.91
C THR A 5 -31.38 -46.12 37.37
N ALA A 6 -31.34 -45.13 38.26
CA ALA A 6 -31.12 -43.73 37.91
C ALA A 6 -29.62 -43.48 37.72
N TRP A 7 -29.23 -43.04 36.52
CA TRP A 7 -27.89 -42.49 36.26
C TRP A 7 -27.93 -40.98 36.51
N LEU A 8 -27.19 -40.51 37.52
CA LEU A 8 -26.86 -39.09 37.66
C LEU A 8 -25.76 -38.75 36.64
N VAL A 9 -26.11 -37.91 35.67
CA VAL A 9 -25.12 -37.21 34.82
C VAL A 9 -24.80 -35.89 35.51
N THR A 10 -23.64 -35.79 36.13
CA THR A 10 -23.07 -34.50 36.55
C THR A 10 -22.53 -33.79 35.31
N ALA A 11 -23.25 -32.77 34.86
CA ALA A 11 -22.76 -31.82 33.87
C ALA A 11 -21.65 -30.98 34.52
N ALA A 12 -20.40 -31.20 34.11
CA ALA A 12 -19.30 -30.28 34.38
C ALA A 12 -19.49 -29.06 33.47
N VAL A 13 -19.97 -27.96 34.05
CA VAL A 13 -19.93 -26.64 33.40
C VAL A 13 -18.46 -26.20 33.39
N SER A 14 -17.76 -26.39 32.26
CA SER A 14 -16.49 -25.72 32.02
C SER A 14 -16.80 -24.25 31.74
N LEU A 15 -16.75 -23.43 32.78
CA LEU A 15 -16.58 -21.98 32.64
C LEU A 15 -15.26 -21.77 31.90
N GLY A 16 -15.33 -21.58 30.59
CA GLY A 16 -14.19 -21.17 29.79
C GLY A 16 -13.74 -19.81 30.27
N SER A 17 -12.64 -19.76 31.02
CA SER A 17 -11.94 -18.52 31.31
C SER A 17 -11.49 -17.93 29.97
N ALA A 18 -12.04 -16.78 29.58
CA ALA A 18 -11.50 -16.01 28.48
C ALA A 18 -10.02 -15.76 28.80
N SER A 19 -9.12 -16.29 27.96
CA SER A 19 -7.69 -15.98 28.08
C SER A 19 -7.51 -14.47 28.00
N ALA A 20 -6.71 -13.92 28.91
CA ALA A 20 -6.31 -12.51 28.87
C ALA A 20 -5.75 -12.15 27.49
N ASP A 21 -5.95 -10.90 27.08
CA ASP A 21 -5.30 -10.36 25.89
C ASP A 21 -3.78 -10.19 26.12
N VAL A 22 -3.04 -9.93 25.05
CA VAL A 22 -1.59 -9.70 25.05
C VAL A 22 -1.26 -8.24 24.71
N PRO A 23 -0.10 -7.71 25.12
CA PRO A 23 0.38 -6.41 24.64
C PRO A 23 0.45 -6.32 23.11
N TYR A 24 0.31 -5.12 22.55
CA TYR A 24 0.35 -4.91 21.09
C TYR A 24 1.63 -5.38 20.41
N ASN A 25 2.75 -5.37 21.14
CA ASN A 25 4.07 -5.80 20.68
C ASN A 25 4.49 -7.17 21.23
N ALA A 26 3.53 -7.99 21.67
CA ALA A 26 3.84 -9.35 22.11
C ALA A 26 4.23 -10.24 20.92
N PRO A 27 5.35 -10.99 21.00
CA PRO A 27 5.70 -11.96 19.97
C PRO A 27 4.59 -12.99 19.76
N GLY A 28 4.24 -13.24 18.50
CA GLY A 28 3.18 -14.15 18.08
C GLY A 28 1.75 -13.61 18.24
N ALA A 29 1.59 -12.30 18.48
CA ALA A 29 0.28 -11.66 18.41
C ALA A 29 -0.29 -11.78 16.99
N MET A 30 -1.55 -12.19 16.87
CA MET A 30 -2.18 -12.53 15.58
C MET A 30 -3.07 -11.41 15.03
N ASN A 31 -3.23 -10.30 15.77
CA ASN A 31 -3.83 -9.07 15.26
C ASN A 31 -2.77 -7.97 15.20
N PRO A 32 -2.46 -7.45 14.01
CA PRO A 32 -3.17 -7.60 12.73
C PRO A 32 -3.04 -8.98 12.04
N VAL A 33 -4.04 -9.35 11.23
CA VAL A 33 -4.10 -10.67 10.56
C VAL A 33 -3.21 -10.77 9.32
N ILE A 34 -2.88 -9.63 8.71
CA ILE A 34 -1.97 -9.53 7.56
C ILE A 34 -0.90 -8.46 7.83
N PRO A 35 0.31 -8.61 7.30
CA PRO A 35 1.35 -7.57 7.38
C PRO A 35 1.09 -6.46 6.36
N GLY A 36 1.25 -5.20 6.81
CA GLY A 36 1.13 -4.01 5.97
C GLY A 36 -0.07 -3.14 6.31
N TYR A 37 -0.15 -2.01 5.62
CA TYR A 37 -1.22 -1.03 5.80
C TYR A 37 -2.34 -1.29 4.81
N PHE A 38 -3.48 -1.72 5.34
CA PHE A 38 -4.68 -2.03 4.58
C PHE A 38 -5.89 -1.64 5.41
N ALA A 39 -6.92 -1.22 4.71
CA ALA A 39 -8.14 -0.77 5.32
C ALA A 39 -9.37 -1.35 4.68
N ASP A 40 -10.50 -1.06 5.31
CA ASP A 40 -11.83 -1.31 4.78
C ASP A 40 -12.03 -2.78 4.30
N PRO A 41 -11.81 -3.76 5.20
CA PRO A 41 -11.72 -5.16 4.81
C PRO A 41 -13.09 -5.77 4.47
N THR A 42 -13.15 -6.40 3.31
CA THR A 42 -14.13 -7.46 3.02
C THR A 42 -13.45 -8.82 2.98
N VAL A 43 -13.84 -9.69 3.91
CA VAL A 43 -13.43 -11.10 3.91
C VAL A 43 -14.54 -12.00 3.38
N LYS A 44 -14.19 -12.94 2.49
CA LYS A 44 -15.07 -14.04 2.06
C LYS A 44 -14.30 -15.35 1.99
N LYS A 45 -15.00 -16.46 2.17
CA LYS A 45 -14.48 -17.80 1.87
C LYS A 45 -15.19 -18.35 0.63
N PHE A 46 -14.41 -18.66 -0.40
CA PHE A 46 -14.89 -19.31 -1.60
C PHE A 46 -14.21 -20.68 -1.72
N GLY A 47 -15.01 -21.74 -1.69
CA GLY A 47 -14.50 -23.10 -1.55
C GLY A 47 -13.76 -23.27 -0.21
N ASP A 48 -12.49 -23.67 -0.29
CA ASP A 48 -11.59 -23.87 0.84
C ASP A 48 -10.59 -22.71 1.05
N THR A 49 -10.74 -21.61 0.31
CA THR A 49 -9.82 -20.46 0.35
C THR A 49 -10.50 -19.22 0.93
N TYR A 50 -9.83 -18.54 1.84
CA TYR A 50 -10.18 -17.22 2.33
C TYR A 50 -9.58 -16.16 1.42
N TYR A 51 -10.37 -15.13 1.11
CA TYR A 51 -9.99 -13.96 0.34
C TYR A 51 -10.29 -12.70 1.15
N MET A 52 -9.31 -11.80 1.23
CA MET A 52 -9.43 -10.48 1.86
C MET A 52 -9.23 -9.40 0.78
N TYR A 53 -10.25 -8.59 0.56
CA TYR A 53 -10.18 -7.41 -0.30
C TYR A 53 -10.15 -6.21 0.61
N ALA A 54 -9.26 -5.26 0.32
CA ALA A 54 -9.02 -4.13 1.19
C ALA A 54 -8.49 -2.96 0.37
N THR A 55 -8.77 -1.75 0.84
CA THR A 55 -8.05 -0.55 0.39
C THR A 55 -6.57 -0.69 0.72
N THR A 56 -5.71 -0.42 -0.25
CA THR A 56 -4.26 -0.34 -0.02
C THR A 56 -3.97 1.01 0.65
N ASP A 57 -3.48 0.96 1.88
CA ASP A 57 -3.33 2.13 2.77
C ASP A 57 -1.85 2.49 2.99
N GLY A 58 -1.56 3.47 3.85
CA GLY A 58 -0.18 3.88 4.16
C GLY A 58 0.54 4.57 2.99
N SER A 59 -0.21 5.14 2.04
CA SER A 59 0.33 5.96 0.96
C SER A 59 -0.54 7.18 0.72
N GLY A 60 -0.89 7.89 1.79
CA GLY A 60 -1.87 8.98 1.76
C GLY A 60 -3.31 8.48 1.96
N ALA A 61 -4.27 9.08 1.26
CA ALA A 61 -5.69 8.76 1.36
C ALA A 61 -6.08 7.46 0.59
N GLY A 62 -5.32 6.37 0.75
CA GLY A 62 -5.61 5.08 0.12
C GLY A 62 -5.31 4.99 -1.38
N PHE A 63 -4.24 5.64 -1.85
CA PHE A 63 -3.84 5.73 -3.27
C PHE A 63 -3.10 4.50 -3.83
N GLY A 64 -3.20 3.35 -3.17
CA GLY A 64 -2.54 2.12 -3.62
C GLY A 64 -3.37 1.33 -4.65
N PRO A 65 -2.74 0.35 -5.33
CA PRO A 65 -3.41 -0.43 -6.38
C PRO A 65 -4.45 -1.41 -5.84
N ALA A 66 -5.32 -1.89 -6.74
CA ALA A 66 -6.22 -3.00 -6.47
C ALA A 66 -5.45 -4.29 -6.16
N GLN A 67 -5.84 -4.94 -5.07
CA GLN A 67 -5.22 -6.17 -4.60
C GLN A 67 -6.22 -7.00 -3.79
N LEU A 68 -5.89 -8.28 -3.63
CA LEU A 68 -6.49 -9.13 -2.62
C LEU A 68 -5.42 -9.95 -1.90
N TRP A 69 -5.72 -10.42 -0.69
CA TRP A 69 -4.95 -11.46 -0.02
C TRP A 69 -5.69 -12.78 -0.04
N SER A 70 -4.95 -13.87 -0.17
CA SER A 70 -5.49 -15.23 -0.10
C SER A 70 -4.84 -16.06 1.00
N SER A 71 -5.62 -16.93 1.64
CA SER A 71 -5.11 -17.89 2.64
C SER A 71 -5.94 -19.16 2.67
N LYS A 72 -5.30 -20.29 3.01
CA LYS A 72 -5.97 -21.58 3.27
C LYS A 72 -6.28 -21.80 4.75
N ASP A 73 -5.57 -21.12 5.65
CA ASP A 73 -5.62 -21.37 7.10
C ASP A 73 -5.95 -20.13 7.94
N PHE A 74 -6.09 -18.97 7.29
CA PHE A 74 -6.35 -17.65 7.90
C PHE A 74 -5.14 -17.05 8.64
N VAL A 75 -3.96 -17.67 8.55
CA VAL A 75 -2.73 -17.22 9.20
C VAL A 75 -1.67 -16.86 8.16
N ASN A 76 -1.46 -17.75 7.20
CA ASN A 76 -0.47 -17.58 6.16
C ASN A 76 -1.16 -16.99 4.93
N TRP A 77 -1.00 -15.68 4.76
CA TRP A 77 -1.62 -14.91 3.69
C TRP A 77 -0.63 -14.60 2.58
N THR A 78 -1.12 -14.62 1.35
CA THR A 78 -0.36 -14.26 0.14
C THR A 78 -1.08 -13.15 -0.61
N LEU A 79 -0.40 -12.02 -0.82
CA LEU A 79 -0.87 -10.87 -1.59
C LEU A 79 -0.92 -11.22 -3.08
N MET A 80 -2.00 -10.85 -3.75
CA MET A 80 -2.24 -11.07 -5.18
C MET A 80 -2.68 -9.77 -5.86
N PRO A 81 -2.05 -9.39 -6.99
CA PRO A 81 -2.49 -8.23 -7.75
C PRO A 81 -3.82 -8.51 -8.45
N MET A 82 -4.61 -7.46 -8.65
CA MET A 82 -5.82 -7.48 -9.45
C MET A 82 -5.64 -6.64 -10.71
N ASN A 83 -6.30 -7.03 -11.80
CA ASN A 83 -6.23 -6.33 -13.08
C ASN A 83 -7.10 -5.06 -13.13
N TRP A 84 -8.11 -4.99 -12.27
CA TRP A 84 -9.08 -3.90 -12.17
C TRP A 84 -9.59 -3.88 -10.73
N PRO A 85 -9.91 -2.70 -10.16
CA PRO A 85 -9.88 -1.36 -10.76
C PRO A 85 -8.47 -0.85 -11.11
N ASP A 86 -8.38 -0.05 -12.16
CA ASP A 86 -7.15 0.63 -12.63
C ASP A 86 -7.13 2.13 -12.31
N SER A 87 -7.97 2.55 -11.35
CA SER A 87 -8.11 3.94 -10.90
C SER A 87 -7.07 4.34 -9.86
N HIS A 88 -7.00 5.64 -9.57
CA HIS A 88 -6.19 6.21 -8.50
C HIS A 88 -6.84 6.08 -7.11
N TRP A 89 -8.17 6.08 -7.04
CA TRP A 89 -8.93 5.90 -5.79
C TRP A 89 -9.62 4.55 -5.78
N ILE A 90 -9.19 3.66 -4.90
CA ILE A 90 -9.74 2.30 -4.79
C ILE A 90 -10.11 2.04 -3.33
N TRP A 91 -11.27 2.56 -2.94
CA TRP A 91 -11.71 2.57 -1.55
C TRP A 91 -12.78 1.51 -1.26
N ALA A 92 -12.77 1.02 -0.03
CA ALA A 92 -13.81 0.21 0.59
C ALA A 92 -14.38 -0.91 -0.29
N PRO A 93 -13.55 -1.89 -0.70
CA PRO A 93 -14.02 -2.91 -1.61
C PRO A 93 -14.96 -3.91 -0.95
N ASP A 94 -15.97 -4.36 -1.70
CA ASP A 94 -16.79 -5.53 -1.39
C ASP A 94 -16.71 -6.57 -2.52
N VAL A 95 -16.95 -7.83 -2.18
CA VAL A 95 -17.04 -8.91 -3.15
C VAL A 95 -18.15 -9.88 -2.79
N MET A 96 -18.83 -10.43 -3.80
CA MET A 96 -19.80 -11.51 -3.59
C MET A 96 -19.85 -12.48 -4.78
N LEU A 97 -20.30 -13.71 -4.53
CA LEU A 97 -20.65 -14.68 -5.56
C LEU A 97 -22.17 -14.63 -5.78
N ASN A 98 -22.58 -14.20 -6.97
CA ASN A 98 -23.98 -14.25 -7.36
C ASN A 98 -24.33 -15.69 -7.77
N LYS A 99 -25.09 -16.40 -6.94
CA LYS A 99 -25.48 -17.79 -7.21
C LYS A 99 -26.45 -17.93 -8.39
N ASN A 100 -27.07 -16.84 -8.84
CA ASN A 100 -28.03 -16.87 -9.94
C ASN A 100 -27.36 -17.03 -11.30
N ASP A 101 -26.14 -16.49 -11.47
CA ASP A 101 -25.37 -16.55 -12.72
C ASP A 101 -23.98 -17.21 -12.58
N GLY A 102 -23.55 -17.48 -11.34
CA GLY A 102 -22.27 -18.11 -11.04
C GLY A 102 -21.07 -17.16 -11.13
N LYS A 103 -21.29 -15.84 -11.26
CA LYS A 103 -20.23 -14.84 -11.37
C LYS A 103 -19.90 -14.19 -10.04
N TYR A 104 -18.66 -13.75 -9.92
CA TYR A 104 -18.23 -12.88 -8.84
C TYR A 104 -18.49 -11.43 -9.23
N TYR A 105 -18.88 -10.62 -8.25
CA TYR A 105 -19.03 -9.18 -8.38
C TYR A 105 -18.14 -8.49 -7.37
N TYR A 106 -17.40 -7.49 -7.82
CA TYR A 106 -16.52 -6.66 -7.01
C TYR A 106 -17.04 -5.23 -7.04
N VAL A 107 -17.14 -4.62 -5.87
CA VAL A 107 -17.60 -3.24 -5.68
C VAL A 107 -16.43 -2.46 -5.11
N TYR A 108 -16.25 -1.22 -5.56
CA TYR A 108 -15.36 -0.26 -4.91
C TYR A 108 -15.93 1.15 -5.08
N CYS A 109 -15.40 2.10 -4.31
CA CYS A 109 -15.70 3.51 -4.51
C CYS A 109 -14.47 4.37 -4.84
N GLN A 110 -14.74 5.40 -5.62
CA GLN A 110 -13.96 6.63 -5.72
C GLN A 110 -14.67 7.71 -4.87
N PRO A 111 -14.10 8.91 -4.64
CA PRO A 111 -14.80 9.98 -3.94
C PRO A 111 -16.24 10.19 -4.44
N CYS A 112 -17.21 9.89 -3.58
CA CYS A 112 -18.64 10.03 -3.83
C CYS A 112 -19.20 9.20 -5.02
N GLN A 113 -18.55 8.10 -5.43
CA GLN A 113 -18.97 7.29 -6.58
C GLN A 113 -18.74 5.80 -6.32
N ILE A 114 -19.70 4.94 -6.63
CA ILE A 114 -19.53 3.47 -6.56
C ILE A 114 -19.54 2.85 -7.96
N HIS A 115 -18.63 1.92 -8.15
CA HIS A 115 -18.44 1.16 -9.37
C HIS A 115 -18.57 -0.34 -9.08
N VAL A 116 -19.02 -1.09 -10.07
CA VAL A 116 -19.22 -2.53 -9.95
C VAL A 116 -18.58 -3.24 -11.13
N GLY A 117 -17.76 -4.24 -10.84
CA GLY A 117 -17.16 -5.14 -11.80
C GLY A 117 -17.69 -6.55 -11.66
N SER A 118 -17.50 -7.36 -12.70
CA SER A 118 -17.76 -8.81 -12.64
C SER A 118 -16.57 -9.62 -13.14
N GLY A 119 -16.43 -10.83 -12.62
CA GLY A 119 -15.38 -11.78 -12.96
C GLY A 119 -15.86 -13.22 -12.79
N GLU A 120 -15.15 -14.17 -13.40
CA GLU A 120 -15.50 -15.60 -13.32
C GLU A 120 -14.80 -16.33 -12.17
N THR A 121 -13.77 -15.73 -11.59
CA THR A 121 -13.05 -16.23 -10.42
C THR A 121 -13.00 -15.13 -9.36
N PRO A 122 -12.73 -15.47 -8.08
CA PRO A 122 -12.58 -14.46 -7.03
C PRO A 122 -11.37 -13.54 -7.26
N ARG A 123 -10.42 -13.87 -8.14
CA ARG A 123 -9.27 -13.01 -8.46
C ARG A 123 -9.47 -12.19 -9.73
N GLY A 124 -10.49 -12.50 -10.53
CA GLY A 124 -10.69 -11.93 -11.85
C GLY A 124 -10.19 -12.86 -12.98
N PRO A 125 -9.96 -12.34 -14.19
CA PRO A 125 -9.96 -10.92 -14.56
C PRO A 125 -11.32 -10.24 -14.33
N TRP A 126 -11.27 -9.05 -13.77
CA TRP A 126 -12.44 -8.20 -13.52
C TRP A 126 -12.64 -7.21 -14.66
N HIS A 127 -13.89 -6.87 -14.94
CA HIS A 127 -14.27 -5.79 -15.85
C HIS A 127 -15.51 -5.07 -15.33
N ASN A 128 -15.62 -3.77 -15.58
CA ASN A 128 -16.79 -2.98 -15.20
C ASN A 128 -18.05 -3.50 -15.92
N ILE A 129 -19.14 -3.69 -15.17
CA ILE A 129 -20.39 -4.26 -15.71
C ILE A 129 -21.10 -3.34 -16.71
N LEU A 130 -20.78 -2.04 -16.71
CA LEU A 130 -21.36 -1.04 -17.61
C LEU A 130 -20.53 -0.84 -18.89
N GLY A 131 -19.39 -1.53 -19.02
CA GLY A 131 -18.55 -1.52 -20.22
C GLY A 131 -17.27 -0.72 -20.03
N GLU A 132 -17.36 0.61 -19.87
CA GLU A 132 -16.19 1.46 -19.64
C GLU A 132 -15.57 1.23 -18.25
N SER A 133 -14.23 1.25 -18.13
CA SER A 133 -13.52 0.84 -16.90
C SER A 133 -13.99 1.58 -15.64
N GLU A 134 -14.22 2.89 -15.75
CA GLU A 134 -14.65 3.76 -14.64
C GLU A 134 -16.11 4.19 -14.75
N ALA A 135 -16.95 3.46 -15.49
CA ALA A 135 -18.38 3.76 -15.50
C ALA A 135 -18.97 3.65 -14.07
N VAL A 136 -19.71 4.68 -13.66
CA VAL A 136 -20.27 4.83 -12.32
C VAL A 136 -21.65 4.18 -12.27
N LEU A 137 -21.85 3.22 -11.36
CA LEU A 137 -23.16 2.62 -11.13
C LEU A 137 -24.01 3.46 -10.17
N VAL A 138 -23.42 3.89 -9.06
CA VAL A 138 -24.08 4.74 -8.07
C VAL A 138 -23.34 6.07 -8.02
N PRO A 139 -23.87 7.14 -8.66
CA PRO A 139 -23.29 8.46 -8.55
C PRO A 139 -23.55 9.06 -7.17
N ASP A 140 -22.91 10.20 -6.89
CA ASP A 140 -23.12 10.92 -5.64
C ASP A 140 -24.60 11.23 -5.42
N ARG A 141 -25.08 10.98 -4.19
CA ARG A 141 -26.47 11.25 -3.78
C ARG A 141 -27.52 10.64 -4.69
N PHE A 142 -27.23 9.46 -5.25
CA PHE A 142 -28.20 8.67 -6.02
C PHE A 142 -29.51 8.46 -5.25
N VAL A 143 -29.41 8.23 -3.94
CA VAL A 143 -30.50 8.44 -2.99
C VAL A 143 -30.30 9.80 -2.32
N THR A 144 -31.31 10.66 -2.37
CA THR A 144 -31.25 12.00 -1.76
C THR A 144 -30.86 11.90 -0.28
N ASN A 145 -29.90 12.74 0.14
CA ASN A 145 -29.30 12.79 1.48
C ASN A 145 -28.50 11.54 1.92
N ALA A 146 -28.10 10.67 0.99
CA ALA A 146 -27.08 9.65 1.21
C ALA A 146 -25.82 10.02 0.42
N ILE A 147 -24.69 10.26 1.08
CA ILE A 147 -23.42 10.54 0.40
C ILE A 147 -22.81 9.22 -0.05
N THR A 148 -22.40 9.10 -1.32
CA THR A 148 -22.14 7.79 -1.93
C THR A 148 -20.71 7.29 -1.70
N LEU A 149 -20.47 6.49 -0.66
CA LEU A 149 -19.24 5.70 -0.45
C LEU A 149 -19.58 4.31 0.13
N ASP A 150 -18.57 3.44 0.25
CA ASP A 150 -18.63 2.18 0.98
C ASP A 150 -19.77 1.26 0.54
N GLY A 151 -19.82 0.98 -0.76
CA GLY A 151 -20.82 0.08 -1.33
C GLY A 151 -20.65 -1.36 -0.85
N GLN A 152 -21.64 -1.88 -0.13
CA GLN A 152 -21.62 -3.24 0.43
C GLN A 152 -22.88 -4.01 0.01
N THR A 153 -22.69 -5.22 -0.51
CA THR A 153 -23.75 -6.10 -0.99
C THR A 153 -24.24 -7.10 0.05
N PHE A 154 -25.53 -7.42 -0.03
CA PHE A 154 -26.17 -8.44 0.79
C PHE A 154 -27.05 -9.33 -0.09
N VAL A 155 -26.86 -10.64 0.00
CA VAL A 155 -27.68 -11.64 -0.70
C VAL A 155 -28.68 -12.23 0.29
N ASP A 156 -29.98 -12.06 0.01
CA ASP A 156 -31.05 -12.62 0.83
C ASP A 156 -31.34 -14.10 0.47
N ASP A 157 -32.11 -14.78 1.31
CA ASP A 157 -32.43 -16.21 1.17
C ASP A 157 -33.18 -16.54 -0.13
N ASP A 158 -33.90 -15.56 -0.70
CA ASP A 158 -34.64 -15.69 -1.95
C ASP A 158 -33.76 -15.44 -3.20
N GLY A 159 -32.47 -15.17 -3.02
CA GLY A 159 -31.53 -14.84 -4.08
C GLY A 159 -31.57 -13.38 -4.54
N SER A 160 -32.40 -12.53 -3.92
CA SER A 160 -32.38 -11.09 -4.13
C SER A 160 -31.09 -10.49 -3.59
N ILE A 161 -30.57 -9.50 -4.31
CA ILE A 161 -29.33 -8.83 -3.95
C ILE A 161 -29.64 -7.37 -3.62
N TYR A 162 -29.15 -6.92 -2.49
CA TYR A 162 -29.27 -5.56 -1.99
C TYR A 162 -27.89 -4.92 -1.95
N MET A 163 -27.82 -3.60 -2.13
CA MET A 163 -26.62 -2.81 -1.88
C MET A 163 -26.96 -1.71 -0.87
N TYR A 164 -26.03 -1.47 0.05
CA TYR A 164 -26.05 -0.39 1.03
C TYR A 164 -24.81 0.46 0.81
N TRP A 165 -24.94 1.77 0.99
CA TRP A 165 -23.84 2.72 0.82
C TRP A 165 -24.10 3.97 1.65
N GLY A 166 -23.03 4.66 2.02
CA GLY A 166 -23.14 5.88 2.81
C GLY A 166 -21.82 6.27 3.43
N THR A 167 -21.58 7.57 3.52
CA THR A 167 -20.60 8.19 4.42
C THR A 167 -21.17 9.51 4.97
N TRP A 168 -20.56 10.10 6.00
CA TRP A 168 -20.97 11.36 6.64
C TRP A 168 -22.49 11.54 6.84
N GLY A 169 -23.23 10.46 7.14
CA GLY A 169 -24.69 10.54 7.36
C GLY A 169 -25.09 11.09 8.74
N ILE A 170 -24.15 11.74 9.43
CA ILE A 170 -24.29 12.34 10.76
C ILE A 170 -25.16 13.61 10.75
N TYR A 171 -25.40 14.22 9.59
CA TYR A 171 -26.20 15.44 9.48
C TYR A 171 -27.71 15.19 9.58
N ASP A 172 -28.47 16.16 10.07
CA ASP A 172 -29.93 16.05 10.18
C ASP A 172 -30.57 15.73 8.82
N GLY A 173 -31.34 14.64 8.77
CA GLY A 173 -32.02 14.18 7.55
C GLY A 173 -31.15 13.39 6.57
N PHE A 174 -29.91 13.08 6.94
CA PHE A 174 -29.01 12.18 6.20
C PHE A 174 -29.06 10.75 6.76
N GLY A 175 -28.42 9.83 6.04
CA GLY A 175 -28.27 8.44 6.46
C GLY A 175 -27.67 7.56 5.38
N CYS A 176 -27.98 6.27 5.44
CA CYS A 176 -27.51 5.26 4.50
C CYS A 176 -28.44 5.15 3.30
N GLY A 177 -27.91 5.20 2.09
CA GLY A 177 -28.63 4.77 0.89
C GLY A 177 -28.66 3.25 0.84
N ALA A 178 -29.80 2.69 0.44
CA ALA A 178 -29.94 1.25 0.26
C ALA A 178 -30.89 0.95 -0.90
N GLY A 179 -30.72 -0.19 -1.56
CA GLY A 179 -31.63 -0.59 -2.63
C GLY A 179 -31.52 -2.06 -3.03
N LYS A 180 -32.60 -2.58 -3.61
CA LYS A 180 -32.67 -3.91 -4.22
C LYS A 180 -32.18 -3.83 -5.66
N LEU A 181 -31.09 -4.53 -5.98
CA LEU A 181 -30.51 -4.53 -7.32
C LEU A 181 -31.42 -5.21 -8.35
N THR A 182 -31.31 -4.78 -9.60
CA THR A 182 -31.89 -5.50 -10.74
C THR A 182 -31.15 -6.83 -10.96
N PRO A 183 -31.78 -7.84 -11.59
CA PRO A 183 -31.13 -9.13 -11.83
C PRO A 183 -29.84 -9.07 -12.66
N ASP A 184 -29.68 -8.04 -13.51
CA ASP A 184 -28.47 -7.80 -14.30
C ASP A 184 -27.37 -7.04 -13.53
N MET A 185 -27.64 -6.65 -12.28
CA MET A 185 -26.76 -5.90 -11.38
C MET A 185 -26.48 -4.45 -11.82
N LYS A 186 -27.17 -3.94 -12.86
CA LYS A 186 -26.90 -2.62 -13.48
C LYS A 186 -27.82 -1.50 -13.01
N GLY A 187 -28.61 -1.73 -11.98
CA GLY A 187 -29.50 -0.73 -11.42
C GLY A 187 -30.29 -1.24 -10.22
N PHE A 188 -31.35 -0.51 -9.85
CA PHE A 188 -32.16 -0.80 -8.68
C PHE A 188 -33.64 -0.92 -9.04
N THR A 189 -34.31 -1.93 -8.47
CA THR A 189 -35.77 -2.09 -8.55
C THR A 189 -36.51 -1.30 -7.48
N GLU A 190 -35.84 -1.04 -6.36
CA GLU A 190 -36.33 -0.26 -5.23
C GLU A 190 -35.13 0.39 -4.53
N THR A 191 -35.29 1.61 -4.04
CA THR A 191 -34.29 2.32 -3.22
C THR A 191 -34.95 2.98 -2.01
N ARG A 192 -34.16 3.19 -0.95
CA ARG A 192 -34.59 3.83 0.29
C ARG A 192 -33.42 4.55 0.95
N LEU A 193 -33.71 5.69 1.58
CA LEU A 193 -32.86 6.28 2.62
C LEU A 193 -33.20 5.61 3.97
N ILE A 194 -32.21 5.01 4.61
CA ILE A 194 -32.28 4.58 6.01
C ILE A 194 -31.74 5.75 6.85
N PRO A 195 -32.60 6.56 7.50
CA PRO A 195 -32.18 7.79 8.16
C PRO A 195 -31.41 7.51 9.44
N ASN A 196 -30.58 8.46 9.86
CA ASN A 196 -29.84 8.41 11.13
C ASN A 196 -30.73 8.35 12.39
N THR A 197 -32.05 8.56 12.26
CA THR A 197 -33.03 8.32 13.33
C THR A 197 -33.33 6.83 13.54
N GLU A 198 -33.11 5.99 12.54
CA GLU A 198 -33.19 4.52 12.64
C GLU A 198 -31.81 3.91 12.98
N VAL A 199 -30.74 4.57 12.51
CA VAL A 199 -29.33 4.18 12.70
C VAL A 199 -28.52 5.35 13.29
N THR A 200 -28.56 5.46 14.62
CA THR A 200 -27.97 6.56 15.39
C THR A 200 -26.49 6.78 15.07
N ASP A 201 -26.10 8.03 14.84
CA ASP A 201 -24.72 8.46 14.52
C ASP A 201 -24.11 7.74 13.30
N PHE A 202 -24.93 7.34 12.32
CA PHE A 202 -24.42 6.73 11.09
C PHE A 202 -23.35 7.64 10.44
N PHE A 203 -22.12 7.14 10.36
CA PHE A 203 -21.05 7.75 9.61
C PHE A 203 -20.92 7.04 8.27
N GLU A 204 -20.42 5.80 8.22
CA GLU A 204 -20.14 5.06 6.97
C GLU A 204 -20.11 3.52 7.14
N ALA A 205 -19.53 2.80 6.18
CA ALA A 205 -19.22 1.36 6.22
C ALA A 205 -20.42 0.45 6.57
N PRO A 206 -21.52 0.50 5.80
CA PRO A 206 -22.67 -0.34 6.07
C PRO A 206 -22.36 -1.83 5.85
N PHE A 207 -22.82 -2.71 6.73
CA PHE A 207 -22.74 -4.16 6.55
C PHE A 207 -24.01 -4.84 7.06
N VAL A 208 -24.63 -5.68 6.23
CA VAL A 208 -25.86 -6.41 6.59
C VAL A 208 -25.61 -7.91 6.60
N LEU A 209 -26.02 -8.56 7.69
CA LEU A 209 -26.15 -10.01 7.77
C LEU A 209 -27.57 -10.40 8.19
N LYS A 210 -28.02 -11.58 7.78
CA LYS A 210 -29.31 -12.13 8.20
C LYS A 210 -29.09 -13.39 9.04
N ARG A 211 -29.80 -13.47 10.17
CA ARG A 211 -29.77 -14.64 11.05
C ARG A 211 -31.14 -14.85 11.69
N ASN A 212 -31.68 -16.06 11.56
CA ASN A 212 -32.98 -16.46 12.12
C ASN A 212 -34.13 -15.48 11.76
N GLY A 213 -34.15 -15.00 10.50
CA GLY A 213 -35.16 -14.07 10.01
C GLY A 213 -34.99 -12.61 10.45
N THR A 214 -33.94 -12.28 11.22
CA THR A 214 -33.57 -10.91 11.59
C THR A 214 -32.42 -10.42 10.72
N TYR A 215 -32.54 -9.20 10.21
CA TYR A 215 -31.48 -8.47 9.52
C TYR A 215 -30.73 -7.62 10.54
N TYR A 216 -29.43 -7.80 10.64
CA TYR A 216 -28.52 -7.04 11.50
C TYR A 216 -27.75 -6.10 10.60
N PHE A 217 -28.02 -4.81 10.74
CA PHE A 217 -27.35 -3.75 10.01
C PHE A 217 -26.33 -3.10 10.93
N MET A 218 -25.05 -3.35 10.64
CA MET A 218 -23.91 -2.78 11.33
C MET A 218 -23.32 -1.65 10.48
N TYR A 219 -22.72 -0.65 11.13
CA TYR A 219 -22.15 0.52 10.47
C TYR A 219 -21.14 1.21 11.38
N SER A 220 -20.25 2.01 10.80
CA SER A 220 -19.30 2.83 11.54
C SER A 220 -19.91 4.16 11.97
N SER A 221 -19.42 4.69 13.09
CA SER A 221 -19.79 5.97 13.68
C SER A 221 -18.56 6.68 14.28
N GLY A 222 -18.66 7.97 14.56
CA GLY A 222 -17.51 8.77 15.03
C GLY A 222 -16.66 9.31 13.88
N SER A 223 -15.39 9.64 14.13
CA SER A 223 -14.46 10.09 13.10
C SER A 223 -13.47 8.98 12.74
N CYS A 224 -13.37 8.62 11.46
CA CYS A 224 -12.35 7.69 10.96
C CYS A 224 -10.90 8.17 11.16
N HIS A 225 -10.69 9.43 11.58
CA HIS A 225 -9.36 9.97 11.81
C HIS A 225 -8.86 9.83 13.25
N ASP A 226 -9.71 9.39 14.20
CA ASP A 226 -9.35 9.36 15.62
C ASP A 226 -9.99 8.19 16.40
N HIS A 227 -9.71 8.12 17.70
CA HIS A 227 -10.18 7.07 18.61
C HIS A 227 -11.70 6.95 18.72
N THR A 228 -12.49 7.92 18.25
CA THR A 228 -13.95 7.90 18.36
C THR A 228 -14.61 7.00 17.33
N TYR A 229 -13.86 6.56 16.31
CA TYR A 229 -14.32 5.58 15.33
C TYR A 229 -14.71 4.27 16.02
N ARG A 230 -15.92 3.80 15.74
CA ARG A 230 -16.52 2.62 16.38
C ARG A 230 -17.58 1.99 15.48
N VAL A 231 -17.85 0.70 15.67
CA VAL A 231 -18.96 0.00 15.02
C VAL A 231 -20.18 0.01 15.92
N GLN A 232 -21.34 0.27 15.33
CA GLN A 232 -22.66 0.18 15.97
C GLN A 232 -23.59 -0.70 15.14
N TYR A 233 -24.76 -1.05 15.69
CA TYR A 233 -25.73 -1.84 14.93
C TYR A 233 -27.19 -1.56 15.27
N ALA A 234 -28.04 -1.94 14.31
CA ALA A 234 -29.48 -1.93 14.39
C ALA A 234 -30.06 -3.25 13.81
N THR A 235 -31.33 -3.52 14.08
CA THR A 235 -32.00 -4.74 13.56
C THR A 235 -33.34 -4.44 12.90
N SER A 236 -33.73 -5.24 11.92
CA SER A 236 -35.04 -5.21 11.27
C SER A 236 -35.55 -6.63 10.94
N ASP A 237 -36.83 -6.75 10.61
CA ASP A 237 -37.45 -7.93 10.00
C ASP A 237 -37.47 -7.87 8.46
N LYS A 238 -36.91 -6.80 7.87
CA LYS A 238 -36.83 -6.56 6.42
C LYS A 238 -35.45 -6.05 6.03
N PRO A 239 -34.97 -6.36 4.81
CA PRO A 239 -33.64 -5.92 4.37
C PRO A 239 -33.52 -4.40 4.30
N LEU A 240 -34.54 -3.71 3.76
CA LEU A 240 -34.50 -2.25 3.68
C LEU A 240 -35.05 -1.55 4.94
N GLY A 241 -35.27 -2.26 6.06
CA GLY A 241 -35.81 -1.68 7.29
C GLY A 241 -37.35 -1.59 7.35
N PRO A 242 -37.92 -0.82 8.30
CA PRO A 242 -37.23 0.10 9.20
C PRO A 242 -36.36 -0.60 10.25
N TYR A 243 -35.26 0.05 10.62
CA TYR A 243 -34.28 -0.45 11.57
C TYR A 243 -34.51 0.09 12.98
N THR A 244 -34.18 -0.72 13.99
CA THR A 244 -34.18 -0.33 15.40
C THR A 244 -32.77 -0.44 15.95
N TYR A 245 -32.20 0.68 16.41
CA TYR A 245 -30.89 0.75 17.04
C TYR A 245 -30.73 -0.21 18.22
N ARG A 246 -29.56 -0.82 18.35
CA ARG A 246 -29.25 -1.83 19.38
C ARG A 246 -28.02 -1.55 20.23
N GLY A 247 -27.10 -0.69 19.80
CA GLY A 247 -25.94 -0.30 20.61
C GLY A 247 -24.62 -0.25 19.84
N CYS A 248 -23.56 0.12 20.57
CA CYS A 248 -22.19 -0.02 20.11
C CYS A 248 -21.71 -1.47 20.22
N LEU A 249 -20.96 -1.93 19.22
CA LEU A 249 -20.41 -3.27 19.12
C LEU A 249 -18.90 -3.32 19.36
N LEU A 250 -18.16 -2.38 18.79
CA LEU A 250 -16.69 -2.40 18.75
C LEU A 250 -16.21 -0.96 18.86
N GLU A 251 -15.31 -0.68 19.80
CA GLU A 251 -14.77 0.67 20.05
C GLU A 251 -13.31 0.57 20.53
N SER A 252 -12.63 1.71 20.58
CA SER A 252 -11.25 1.81 21.07
C SER A 252 -11.11 1.18 22.47
N ASN A 253 -10.01 0.47 22.70
CA ASN A 253 -9.77 -0.17 24.00
C ASN A 253 -9.28 0.85 25.05
N ALA A 254 -9.33 0.45 26.32
CA ALA A 254 -9.11 1.37 27.44
C ALA A 254 -7.66 1.89 27.57
N ASP A 255 -6.67 1.14 27.07
CA ASP A 255 -5.25 1.56 27.08
C ASP A 255 -4.83 2.28 25.79
N GLY A 256 -5.72 2.35 24.79
CA GLY A 256 -5.52 3.08 23.54
C GLY A 256 -4.64 2.37 22.51
N THR A 257 -4.24 1.11 22.71
CA THR A 257 -3.44 0.35 21.73
C THR A 257 -4.28 -0.23 20.59
N VAL A 258 -5.59 -0.35 20.79
CA VAL A 258 -6.58 -0.47 19.71
C VAL A 258 -7.31 0.85 19.61
N HIS A 259 -6.99 1.59 18.55
CA HIS A 259 -7.48 2.95 18.33
C HIS A 259 -8.25 3.02 17.02
N GLY A 260 -9.44 3.61 17.09
CA GLY A 260 -10.33 3.82 15.96
C GLY A 260 -10.73 2.52 15.24
N PRO A 261 -11.19 1.46 15.92
CA PRO A 261 -11.63 0.26 15.22
C PRO A 261 -12.98 0.49 14.52
N GLY A 262 -13.00 0.35 13.21
CA GLY A 262 -14.22 0.42 12.41
C GLY A 262 -14.00 -0.16 11.04
N HIS A 263 -14.84 0.24 10.07
CA HIS A 263 -15.06 -0.38 8.75
C HIS A 263 -14.84 -1.90 8.75
N HIS A 264 -15.92 -2.65 8.62
CA HIS A 264 -15.86 -4.07 8.93
C HIS A 264 -16.64 -4.93 7.95
N SER A 265 -16.28 -6.20 7.95
CA SER A 265 -17.08 -7.29 7.41
C SER A 265 -17.21 -8.41 8.44
N VAL A 266 -18.15 -9.33 8.20
CA VAL A 266 -18.34 -10.51 9.06
C VAL A 266 -18.06 -11.79 8.29
N LEU A 267 -17.15 -12.61 8.82
CA LEU A 267 -16.89 -13.97 8.38
C LEU A 267 -17.75 -14.94 9.18
N GLN A 268 -18.46 -15.83 8.50
CA GLN A 268 -19.14 -16.96 9.13
C GLN A 268 -18.43 -18.26 8.80
N GLU A 269 -18.00 -19.00 9.82
CA GLU A 269 -17.48 -20.37 9.72
C GLU A 269 -18.39 -21.32 10.50
N SER A 270 -19.22 -22.05 9.76
CA SER A 270 -20.27 -22.90 10.35
C SER A 270 -21.17 -22.06 11.28
N ASP A 271 -21.22 -22.38 12.58
CA ASP A 271 -22.01 -21.63 13.58
C ASP A 271 -21.24 -20.48 14.25
N ASN A 272 -19.97 -20.28 13.90
CA ASN A 272 -19.14 -19.21 14.48
C ASN A 272 -19.13 -17.99 13.57
N TYR A 273 -19.12 -16.80 14.19
CA TYR A 273 -19.03 -15.52 13.51
C TYR A 273 -17.79 -14.77 14.00
N TYR A 274 -17.16 -14.05 13.09
CA TYR A 274 -16.01 -13.20 13.37
C TYR A 274 -16.19 -11.86 12.69
N ILE A 275 -15.89 -10.78 13.40
CA ILE A 275 -15.80 -9.45 12.82
C ILE A 275 -14.36 -9.26 12.33
N VAL A 276 -14.21 -8.88 11.06
CA VAL A 276 -12.93 -8.41 10.51
C VAL A 276 -13.07 -6.91 10.30
N TYR A 277 -12.15 -6.14 10.85
CA TYR A 277 -12.20 -4.69 10.91
C TYR A 277 -10.80 -4.12 10.73
N HIS A 278 -10.65 -2.81 10.52
CA HIS A 278 -9.36 -2.16 10.62
C HIS A 278 -9.22 -1.40 11.94
N ARG A 279 -7.98 -1.18 12.39
CA ARG A 279 -7.62 -0.20 13.43
C ARG A 279 -6.45 0.65 12.96
N HIS A 280 -6.13 1.73 13.65
CA HIS A 280 -4.87 2.46 13.38
C HIS A 280 -3.65 1.66 13.86
N ASP A 281 -2.52 1.86 13.19
CA ASP A 281 -1.23 1.20 13.46
C ASP A 281 -0.66 1.54 14.84
N ASN A 282 0.38 0.82 15.27
CA ASN A 282 1.08 1.13 16.51
C ASN A 282 2.58 1.39 16.23
N PRO A 283 3.15 2.51 16.70
CA PRO A 283 2.47 3.68 17.27
C PRO A 283 1.54 4.33 16.24
N HIS A 284 0.46 4.98 16.71
CA HIS A 284 -0.54 5.59 15.84
C HIS A 284 0.10 6.65 14.93
N SER A 285 0.22 6.32 13.66
CA SER A 285 0.61 7.27 12.62
C SER A 285 -0.52 8.28 12.41
N ASN A 286 -0.20 9.34 11.68
CA ASN A 286 -1.07 10.49 11.58
C ASN A 286 -2.49 10.18 11.02
N ARG A 287 -3.52 10.72 11.70
CA ARG A 287 -4.92 10.83 11.25
C ARG A 287 -5.60 9.54 10.77
N GLY A 288 -5.09 8.36 11.16
CA GLY A 288 -5.71 7.10 10.76
C GLY A 288 -5.50 6.70 9.30
N PHE A 289 -4.46 7.22 8.64
CA PHE A 289 -4.10 6.86 7.26
C PHE A 289 -3.14 5.66 7.14
N HIS A 290 -2.78 5.06 8.27
CA HIS A 290 -2.05 3.80 8.35
C HIS A 290 -2.88 2.82 9.17
N ARG A 291 -3.78 2.11 8.50
CA ARG A 291 -4.68 1.15 9.13
C ARG A 291 -4.20 -0.28 8.96
N GLN A 292 -4.54 -1.14 9.91
CA GLN A 292 -4.18 -2.55 9.91
C GLN A 292 -5.40 -3.43 10.20
N LEU A 293 -5.52 -4.54 9.48
CA LEU A 293 -6.69 -5.43 9.56
C LEU A 293 -6.61 -6.36 10.76
N CYS A 294 -7.67 -6.41 11.56
CA CYS A 294 -7.79 -7.24 12.75
C CYS A 294 -9.03 -8.14 12.66
N ILE A 295 -9.07 -9.17 13.49
CA ILE A 295 -10.21 -10.07 13.62
C ILE A 295 -10.50 -10.39 15.08
N ASP A 296 -11.78 -10.40 15.45
CA ASP A 296 -12.23 -10.86 16.76
C ASP A 296 -13.54 -11.64 16.63
N LYS A 297 -13.86 -12.44 17.66
CA LYS A 297 -15.07 -13.25 17.67
C LYS A 297 -16.32 -12.37 17.83
N LEU A 298 -17.33 -12.62 17.01
CA LEU A 298 -18.66 -12.03 17.13
C LEU A 298 -19.61 -13.08 17.71
N GLU A 299 -20.28 -12.74 18.82
CA GLU A 299 -21.16 -13.68 19.51
C GLU A 299 -22.58 -13.13 19.65
N PHE A 300 -23.57 -13.97 19.38
CA PHE A 300 -24.98 -13.67 19.63
C PHE A 300 -25.40 -14.17 21.01
N ALA A 301 -26.13 -13.36 21.75
CA ALA A 301 -26.84 -13.76 22.96
C ALA A 301 -28.08 -14.60 22.61
N ALA A 302 -28.67 -15.24 23.64
CA ALA A 302 -29.83 -16.11 23.46
C ALA A 302 -31.07 -15.37 22.95
N ASP A 303 -31.18 -14.07 23.22
CA ASP A 303 -32.27 -13.20 22.75
C ASP A 303 -32.06 -12.67 21.31
N GLY A 304 -30.94 -13.02 20.68
CA GLY A 304 -30.56 -12.57 19.34
C GLY A 304 -29.72 -11.29 19.32
N SER A 305 -29.54 -10.56 20.43
CA SER A 305 -28.61 -9.43 20.46
C SER A 305 -27.17 -9.87 20.18
N ILE A 306 -26.34 -8.97 19.63
CA ILE A 306 -24.91 -9.20 19.48
C ILE A 306 -24.24 -8.72 20.77
N LYS A 307 -23.36 -9.52 21.35
CA LYS A 307 -22.60 -9.11 22.54
C LYS A 307 -21.56 -8.05 22.13
N PRO A 308 -21.30 -7.02 22.96
CA PRO A 308 -20.18 -6.12 22.75
C PRO A 308 -18.87 -6.89 22.59
N ILE A 309 -18.05 -6.48 21.64
CA ILE A 309 -16.79 -7.10 21.28
C ILE A 309 -15.68 -6.30 21.95
N THR A 310 -14.84 -6.98 22.71
CA THR A 310 -13.57 -6.41 23.18
C THR A 310 -12.52 -6.72 22.12
N PRO A 311 -11.97 -5.71 21.42
CA PRO A 311 -10.93 -5.94 20.43
C PRO A 311 -9.66 -6.47 21.11
N THR A 312 -8.87 -7.26 20.37
CA THR A 312 -7.69 -7.90 20.95
C THR A 312 -6.44 -7.80 20.07
N HIS A 313 -5.26 -7.96 20.67
CA HIS A 313 -4.01 -8.20 19.94
C HIS A 313 -3.75 -9.68 19.69
N LYS A 314 -4.28 -10.58 20.54
CA LYS A 314 -4.09 -12.03 20.39
C LYS A 314 -4.73 -12.62 19.12
N GLY A 315 -5.78 -11.99 18.57
CA GLY A 315 -6.55 -12.49 17.43
C GLY A 315 -7.24 -13.85 17.71
N ILE A 316 -7.63 -14.55 16.65
CA ILE A 316 -8.39 -15.82 16.75
C ILE A 316 -7.58 -17.08 16.40
N GLY A 317 -6.36 -16.92 15.89
CA GLY A 317 -5.54 -18.03 15.40
C GLY A 317 -6.02 -18.63 14.08
N ALA A 318 -5.59 -19.86 13.79
CA ALA A 318 -5.90 -20.55 12.54
C ALA A 318 -7.35 -21.06 12.49
N LEU A 319 -7.99 -20.91 11.34
CA LEU A 319 -9.34 -21.42 11.06
C LEU A 319 -9.33 -22.72 10.24
N ALA A 320 -8.16 -23.18 9.80
CA ALA A 320 -7.98 -24.48 9.17
C ALA A 320 -6.61 -25.07 9.52
N LYS A 321 -6.33 -26.27 9.01
CA LYS A 321 -4.99 -26.87 9.12
C LYS A 321 -3.98 -25.94 8.44
N SER A 322 -2.85 -25.70 9.11
CA SER A 322 -1.84 -24.81 8.55
C SER A 322 -1.33 -25.27 7.18
N SER A 323 -1.16 -24.30 6.29
CA SER A 323 -0.55 -24.49 4.97
C SER A 323 0.98 -24.58 5.05
N VAL A 324 1.59 -24.04 6.12
CA VAL A 324 3.03 -24.13 6.40
C VAL A 324 3.29 -25.35 7.28
N THR A 325 4.32 -26.13 6.94
CA THR A 325 4.62 -27.40 7.62
C THR A 325 5.85 -27.37 8.51
N SER A 326 6.74 -26.41 8.28
CA SER A 326 8.02 -26.25 8.97
C SER A 326 7.93 -25.24 10.11
N PRO A 327 8.67 -25.43 11.21
CA PRO A 327 8.80 -24.40 12.23
C PRO A 327 9.57 -23.18 11.70
N ASN A 328 9.16 -21.98 12.11
CA ASN A 328 9.93 -20.76 11.89
C ASN A 328 11.17 -20.75 12.80
N LEU A 329 12.36 -20.95 12.21
CA LEU A 329 13.65 -20.97 12.91
C LEU A 329 14.08 -19.57 13.36
N ALA A 330 13.55 -18.50 12.76
CA ALA A 330 13.89 -17.12 13.11
C ALA A 330 13.12 -16.60 14.35
N PHE A 331 11.99 -17.22 14.69
CA PHE A 331 11.10 -16.73 15.75
C PHE A 331 11.82 -16.53 17.08
N GLY A 332 11.80 -15.30 17.60
CA GLY A 332 12.40 -14.90 18.87
C GLY A 332 13.93 -15.00 18.93
N LYS A 333 14.60 -15.05 17.77
CA LYS A 333 16.08 -15.10 17.70
C LYS A 333 16.72 -13.74 17.94
N SER A 334 18.02 -13.76 18.22
CA SER A 334 18.78 -12.53 18.41
C SER A 334 19.02 -11.84 17.08
N VAL A 335 18.83 -10.53 17.05
CA VAL A 335 18.93 -9.72 15.83
C VAL A 335 19.92 -8.57 16.04
N LYS A 336 20.63 -8.21 14.97
CA LYS A 336 21.34 -6.94 14.82
C LYS A 336 20.88 -6.27 13.55
N ALA A 337 20.92 -4.95 13.51
CA ALA A 337 20.64 -4.20 12.29
C ALA A 337 21.68 -3.10 12.08
N SER A 338 21.75 -2.58 10.86
CA SER A 338 22.50 -1.35 10.54
C SER A 338 22.06 -0.19 11.43
N SER A 339 20.75 -0.08 11.63
CA SER A 339 20.12 0.93 12.49
C SER A 339 18.67 0.54 12.81
N SER A 340 18.09 1.24 13.79
CA SER A 340 16.64 1.32 14.03
C SER A 340 16.26 2.78 14.10
N TYR A 341 15.09 3.15 13.57
CA TYR A 341 14.61 4.53 13.55
C TYR A 341 14.53 5.08 14.98
N ASP A 342 13.85 4.36 15.87
CA ASP A 342 13.77 4.63 17.31
C ASP A 342 13.34 3.35 18.09
N SER A 343 12.83 3.53 19.32
CA SER A 343 12.37 2.42 20.18
C SER A 343 11.06 1.77 19.74
N ASP A 344 10.31 2.38 18.84
CA ASP A 344 9.05 1.83 18.32
C ASP A 344 9.27 0.99 17.06
N PHE A 345 10.47 1.03 16.47
CA PHE A 345 10.81 0.31 15.22
C PHE A 345 12.07 -0.56 15.33
N LYS A 346 12.07 -1.45 16.33
CA LYS A 346 13.25 -2.25 16.70
C LYS A 346 13.52 -3.41 15.74
N ALA A 347 14.77 -3.84 15.65
CA ALA A 347 15.18 -4.96 14.79
C ALA A 347 14.54 -6.29 15.20
N GLU A 348 14.31 -6.51 16.49
CA GLU A 348 13.69 -7.74 17.02
C GLU A 348 12.24 -7.94 16.53
N TYR A 349 11.57 -6.85 16.13
CA TYR A 349 10.21 -6.93 15.58
C TYR A 349 10.16 -7.66 14.23
N ALA A 350 11.27 -7.71 13.47
CA ALA A 350 11.29 -8.50 12.24
C ALA A 350 11.23 -10.02 12.47
N VAL A 351 11.37 -10.51 13.71
CA VAL A 351 11.42 -11.94 14.03
C VAL A 351 10.47 -12.34 15.16
N ASP A 352 9.47 -11.53 15.45
CA ASP A 352 8.51 -11.76 16.53
C ASP A 352 7.19 -12.39 16.05
N ASP A 353 7.01 -12.62 14.74
CA ASP A 353 5.77 -13.12 14.12
C ASP A 353 4.52 -12.30 14.52
N ASN A 354 4.67 -10.97 14.62
CA ASN A 354 3.58 -10.03 14.89
C ASN A 354 3.45 -9.02 13.74
N ASN A 355 2.33 -9.07 13.02
CA ASN A 355 2.07 -8.15 11.90
C ASN A 355 1.80 -6.70 12.33
N GLY A 356 1.80 -6.42 13.64
CA GLY A 356 1.55 -5.10 14.23
C GLY A 356 2.81 -4.36 14.65
N THR A 357 3.97 -4.99 14.53
CA THR A 357 5.28 -4.45 14.86
C THR A 357 6.18 -4.50 13.63
N LEU A 358 7.04 -3.49 13.48
CA LEU A 358 7.84 -3.30 12.27
C LEU A 358 9.28 -2.95 12.65
N TRP A 359 10.27 -3.61 12.04
CA TRP A 359 11.61 -3.04 12.02
C TRP A 359 11.70 -1.99 10.92
N ARG A 360 12.12 -0.77 11.28
CA ARG A 360 12.42 0.31 10.33
C ARG A 360 13.84 0.83 10.57
N PRO A 361 14.71 0.87 9.55
CA PRO A 361 16.02 1.48 9.70
C PRO A 361 15.91 3.01 9.79
N LYS A 362 16.96 3.65 10.32
CA LYS A 362 17.07 5.11 10.41
C LYS A 362 17.45 5.75 9.07
N GLY A 363 18.27 5.07 8.28
CA GLY A 363 18.72 5.53 6.97
C GLY A 363 17.89 4.98 5.82
N MET A 364 18.20 5.48 4.61
CA MET A 364 17.57 5.08 3.34
C MET A 364 18.59 4.46 2.37
N GLY A 365 19.76 4.05 2.89
CA GLY A 365 20.85 3.47 2.11
C GLY A 365 20.73 1.94 1.99
N GLN A 366 21.88 1.25 1.99
CA GLN A 366 21.91 -0.21 2.05
C GLN A 366 21.77 -0.71 3.50
N GLU A 367 20.56 -0.56 4.04
CA GLU A 367 20.22 -0.99 5.39
C GLU A 367 20.12 -2.51 5.45
N TRP A 368 20.53 -3.09 6.59
CA TRP A 368 20.59 -4.54 6.74
C TRP A 368 20.13 -4.99 8.12
N LEU A 369 19.64 -6.23 8.17
CA LEU A 369 19.26 -6.94 9.39
C LEU A 369 19.89 -8.33 9.38
N GLU A 370 20.52 -8.70 10.48
CA GLU A 370 21.25 -9.95 10.72
C GLU A 370 20.59 -10.73 11.87
N ILE A 371 20.23 -11.99 11.62
CA ILE A 371 19.60 -12.91 12.56
C ILE A 371 20.62 -13.99 12.96
N ASP A 372 20.85 -14.17 14.26
CA ASP A 372 21.60 -15.31 14.82
C ASP A 372 20.62 -16.40 15.27
N LEU A 373 20.56 -17.52 14.53
CA LEU A 373 19.72 -18.68 14.85
C LEU A 373 20.13 -19.38 16.16
N GLY A 374 21.30 -19.05 16.71
CA GLY A 374 21.87 -19.54 17.96
C GLY A 374 22.67 -20.84 17.82
N LYS A 375 22.42 -21.60 16.76
CA LYS A 375 23.16 -22.79 16.36
C LYS A 375 23.13 -22.94 14.84
N LYS A 376 23.90 -23.89 14.34
CA LYS A 376 23.85 -24.29 12.93
C LYS A 376 22.53 -24.99 12.64
N GLU A 377 21.84 -24.56 11.60
CA GLU A 377 20.57 -25.10 11.10
C GLU A 377 20.65 -25.30 9.58
N ASP A 378 19.88 -26.25 9.07
CA ASP A 378 19.59 -26.31 7.63
C ASP A 378 18.61 -25.18 7.28
N ILE A 379 18.86 -24.49 6.17
CA ILE A 379 18.02 -23.41 5.66
C ILE A 379 17.65 -23.70 4.22
N ARG A 380 16.34 -23.77 3.99
CA ARG A 380 15.75 -24.15 2.71
C ARG A 380 14.85 -23.09 2.09
N THR A 381 14.14 -22.35 2.93
CA THR A 381 13.24 -21.29 2.51
C THR A 381 13.34 -20.10 3.46
N ILE A 382 13.34 -18.89 2.91
CA ILE A 382 13.25 -17.64 3.66
C ILE A 382 12.09 -16.83 3.11
N TRP A 383 11.18 -16.40 3.99
CA TRP A 383 10.09 -15.50 3.68
C TRP A 383 10.41 -14.11 4.21
N THR A 384 10.30 -13.09 3.37
CA THR A 384 10.45 -11.69 3.75
C THR A 384 9.15 -10.95 3.49
N GLN A 385 8.61 -10.28 4.50
CA GLN A 385 7.41 -9.46 4.43
C GLN A 385 7.79 -7.99 4.60
N TRP A 386 8.09 -7.32 3.49
CA TRP A 386 8.44 -5.90 3.45
C TRP A 386 7.27 -5.00 3.86
N GLU A 387 7.56 -3.77 4.26
CA GLU A 387 6.56 -2.81 4.74
C GLU A 387 5.36 -2.65 3.80
N TYR A 388 5.63 -2.50 2.50
CA TYR A 388 4.63 -2.33 1.45
C TYR A 388 4.66 -3.47 0.43
N GLY A 389 3.82 -4.48 0.58
CA GLY A 389 3.78 -5.63 -0.35
C GLY A 389 3.39 -5.29 -1.79
N THR A 390 2.78 -4.13 -2.03
CA THR A 390 2.30 -3.67 -3.36
C THR A 390 3.36 -2.95 -4.19
N GLN A 391 4.60 -2.83 -3.70
CA GLN A 391 5.75 -2.34 -4.45
C GLN A 391 6.91 -3.32 -4.38
N PHE A 392 7.78 -3.32 -5.39
CA PHE A 392 8.95 -4.21 -5.37
C PHE A 392 10.11 -3.62 -4.57
N TYR A 393 10.86 -4.51 -3.92
CA TYR A 393 12.11 -4.24 -3.25
C TYR A 393 13.23 -5.01 -3.94
N GLN A 394 14.41 -4.41 -3.97
CA GLN A 394 15.66 -5.03 -4.39
C GLN A 394 16.49 -5.32 -3.14
N TYR A 395 17.00 -6.53 -3.03
CA TYR A 395 17.64 -6.98 -1.80
C TYR A 395 18.65 -8.12 -2.04
N LEU A 396 19.45 -8.39 -1.02
CA LEU A 396 20.39 -9.50 -0.98
C LEU A 396 20.18 -10.29 0.31
N ILE A 397 20.05 -11.61 0.21
CA ILE A 397 20.05 -12.52 1.37
C ILE A 397 21.36 -13.29 1.38
N GLU A 398 22.07 -13.21 2.49
CA GLU A 398 23.33 -13.90 2.74
C GLU A 398 23.21 -14.78 3.98
N THR A 399 24.02 -15.82 4.03
CA THR A 399 24.10 -16.76 5.15
C THR A 399 25.53 -16.96 5.59
N SER A 400 25.74 -17.28 6.87
CA SER A 400 27.07 -17.48 7.42
C SER A 400 27.07 -18.52 8.55
N LEU A 401 28.18 -19.24 8.69
CA LEU A 401 28.43 -20.12 9.84
C LEU A 401 29.04 -19.36 11.03
N ASP A 402 29.75 -18.27 10.79
CA ASP A 402 30.59 -17.58 11.80
C ASP A 402 30.27 -16.09 11.99
N GLY A 403 29.37 -15.53 11.18
CA GLY A 403 28.97 -14.12 11.20
C GLY A 403 30.01 -13.19 10.56
N LYS A 404 31.03 -13.72 9.89
CA LYS A 404 32.14 -12.96 9.30
C LYS A 404 32.30 -13.23 7.81
N SER A 405 32.26 -14.50 7.41
CA SER A 405 32.29 -14.92 6.02
C SER A 405 30.88 -15.24 5.56
N TRP A 406 30.43 -14.57 4.51
CA TRP A 406 29.05 -14.58 4.05
C TRP A 406 28.96 -15.17 2.65
N ASP A 407 28.04 -16.13 2.48
CA ASP A 407 27.68 -16.73 1.20
C ASP A 407 26.30 -16.25 0.79
N ILE A 408 26.12 -15.96 -0.50
CA ILE A 408 24.83 -15.52 -1.05
C ILE A 408 23.86 -16.71 -0.99
N PHE A 409 22.72 -16.51 -0.32
CA PHE A 409 21.58 -17.42 -0.35
C PHE A 409 20.62 -17.05 -1.49
N ALA A 410 20.29 -15.76 -1.62
CA ALA A 410 19.45 -15.25 -2.71
C ALA A 410 19.91 -13.86 -3.13
N ASP A 411 20.10 -13.65 -4.45
CA ASP A 411 20.42 -12.35 -5.03
C ASP A 411 19.18 -11.80 -5.74
N LYS A 412 18.59 -10.76 -5.16
CA LYS A 412 17.36 -10.10 -5.61
C LYS A 412 17.61 -8.62 -5.89
N ARG A 413 18.86 -8.23 -6.16
CA ARG A 413 19.23 -6.84 -6.46
C ARG A 413 18.64 -6.34 -7.77
N ASP A 414 18.24 -7.23 -8.67
CA ASP A 414 17.55 -6.89 -9.92
C ASP A 414 16.03 -7.11 -9.85
N ASN A 415 15.46 -7.53 -8.70
CA ASN A 415 14.04 -7.84 -8.56
C ASN A 415 13.13 -6.66 -8.97
N ARG A 416 12.02 -7.00 -9.62
CA ARG A 416 10.97 -6.10 -10.11
C ARG A 416 9.57 -6.58 -9.73
N LEU A 417 9.45 -7.71 -9.05
CA LEU A 417 8.18 -8.23 -8.61
C LEU A 417 7.85 -7.72 -7.20
N ALA A 418 6.67 -7.12 -7.07
CA ALA A 418 6.05 -6.82 -5.78
C ALA A 418 5.38 -8.09 -5.23
N GLY A 419 5.35 -8.24 -3.91
CA GLY A 419 4.67 -9.38 -3.29
C GLY A 419 4.88 -9.44 -1.78
N SER A 420 3.99 -10.19 -1.12
CA SER A 420 4.12 -10.53 0.29
C SER A 420 3.49 -11.90 0.57
N PRO A 421 4.23 -12.85 1.18
CA PRO A 421 5.68 -12.79 1.38
C PRO A 421 6.45 -12.83 0.04
N MET A 422 7.64 -12.24 0.03
CA MET A 422 8.68 -12.61 -0.93
C MET A 422 9.34 -13.90 -0.45
N VAL A 423 9.41 -14.91 -1.31
CA VAL A 423 9.89 -16.24 -0.93
C VAL A 423 11.11 -16.64 -1.73
N ASP A 424 12.19 -16.89 -1.00
CA ASP A 424 13.48 -17.22 -1.53
C ASP A 424 13.87 -18.64 -1.12
N PHE A 425 14.36 -19.41 -2.10
CA PHE A 425 14.74 -20.81 -1.92
C PHE A 425 16.24 -20.99 -2.11
N GLY A 426 16.85 -21.77 -1.23
CA GLY A 426 18.27 -22.11 -1.30
C GLY A 426 18.52 -23.43 -0.58
N ASN A 427 19.77 -23.92 -0.56
CA ASN A 427 20.16 -25.14 0.13
C ASN A 427 21.47 -24.90 0.88
N THR A 428 21.38 -24.42 2.11
CA THR A 428 22.58 -24.10 2.88
C THR A 428 22.41 -24.52 4.31
N GLU A 429 23.54 -24.67 4.97
CA GLU A 429 23.64 -24.93 6.39
C GLU A 429 24.34 -23.71 7.00
N ALA A 430 23.64 -23.01 7.90
CA ALA A 430 24.11 -21.72 8.41
C ALA A 430 23.63 -21.48 9.84
N ARG A 431 24.25 -20.50 10.50
CA ARG A 431 23.83 -20.00 11.81
C ARG A 431 23.29 -18.57 11.72
N TYR A 432 23.86 -17.78 10.82
CA TYR A 432 23.47 -16.39 10.64
C TYR A 432 22.82 -16.20 9.28
N VAL A 433 21.81 -15.33 9.23
CA VAL A 433 21.15 -14.87 8.00
C VAL A 433 21.16 -13.36 8.00
N ARG A 434 21.57 -12.74 6.90
CA ARG A 434 21.51 -11.28 6.71
C ARG A 434 20.66 -10.95 5.50
N VAL A 435 19.69 -10.05 5.68
CA VAL A 435 18.93 -9.43 4.60
C VAL A 435 19.38 -7.98 4.47
N THR A 436 19.80 -7.59 3.26
CA THR A 436 20.24 -6.22 2.94
C THR A 436 19.32 -5.63 1.89
N PHE A 437 18.66 -4.53 2.20
CA PHE A 437 17.94 -3.73 1.21
C PHE A 437 18.95 -3.02 0.30
N THR A 438 18.67 -2.96 -0.99
CA THR A 438 19.59 -2.34 -1.98
C THR A 438 18.92 -1.33 -2.91
N GLY A 439 17.61 -1.12 -2.78
CA GLY A 439 16.83 -0.24 -3.64
C GLY A 439 15.40 -0.76 -3.81
N GLY A 440 14.57 -0.03 -4.55
CA GLY A 440 13.18 -0.42 -4.74
C GLY A 440 12.46 0.40 -5.80
N GLN A 441 11.15 0.22 -5.87
CA GLN A 441 10.29 0.90 -6.83
C GLN A 441 10.14 2.40 -6.55
N LYS A 442 10.15 2.81 -5.28
CA LYS A 442 9.87 4.18 -4.84
C LYS A 442 10.97 4.70 -3.93
N ASN A 443 11.21 6.02 -3.97
CA ASN A 443 12.13 6.70 -3.06
C ASN A 443 11.50 6.93 -1.68
N GLY A 444 12.35 7.05 -0.65
CA GLY A 444 11.91 7.29 0.73
C GLY A 444 11.53 6.06 1.55
N PHE A 445 11.89 4.86 1.08
CA PHE A 445 11.58 3.60 1.76
C PHE A 445 12.86 2.76 1.96
N GLY A 446 13.43 2.78 3.17
CA GLY A 446 14.71 2.15 3.50
C GLY A 446 14.68 0.62 3.65
N GLY A 447 13.63 -0.05 3.16
CA GLY A 447 13.49 -1.51 3.28
C GLY A 447 13.09 -1.98 4.68
N ALA A 448 12.08 -1.35 5.28
CA ALA A 448 11.48 -1.82 6.53
C ALA A 448 10.78 -3.18 6.38
N ILE A 449 10.76 -3.99 7.43
CA ILE A 449 10.31 -5.39 7.40
C ILE A 449 9.38 -5.70 8.58
N TRP A 450 8.19 -6.24 8.28
CA TRP A 450 7.25 -6.76 9.27
C TRP A 450 7.76 -8.09 9.83
N ASN A 451 8.05 -9.05 8.97
CA ASN A 451 8.55 -10.37 9.39
C ASN A 451 9.59 -10.94 8.43
N ILE A 452 10.56 -11.66 9.00
CA ILE A 452 11.43 -12.61 8.33
C ILE A 452 11.20 -13.98 8.96
N LYS A 453 10.82 -14.96 8.14
CA LYS A 453 10.62 -16.34 8.57
C LYS A 453 11.63 -17.24 7.87
N ILE A 454 12.30 -18.10 8.62
CA ILE A 454 13.36 -18.99 8.11
C ILE A 454 12.92 -20.42 8.36
N PHE A 455 12.98 -21.26 7.32
CA PHE A 455 12.52 -22.64 7.39
C PHE A 455 13.62 -23.63 6.99
N GLY A 456 13.66 -24.76 7.69
CA GLY A 456 14.56 -25.87 7.42
C GLY A 456 14.10 -26.82 6.31
N ASP A 457 12.85 -26.70 5.84
CA ASP A 457 12.33 -27.41 4.67
C ASP A 457 11.79 -26.42 3.62
N ILE A 458 11.38 -26.96 2.47
CA ILE A 458 10.82 -26.19 1.35
C ILE A 458 9.37 -25.82 1.67
N GLU A 459 9.11 -24.51 1.84
CA GLU A 459 7.76 -23.97 2.04
C GLU A 459 7.26 -23.28 0.76
N GLU A 460 6.49 -24.04 -0.05
CA GLU A 460 5.94 -23.61 -1.35
C GLU A 460 4.41 -23.41 -1.32
N SER A 461 3.82 -23.32 -0.13
CA SER A 461 2.37 -23.22 0.05
C SER A 461 1.76 -21.90 -0.45
N CYS A 462 2.57 -20.85 -0.57
CA CYS A 462 2.15 -19.55 -1.10
C CYS A 462 1.97 -19.64 -2.63
N PRO A 463 0.79 -19.30 -3.18
CA PRO A 463 0.62 -19.15 -4.61
C PRO A 463 1.45 -17.97 -5.15
N GLN A 464 2.48 -18.24 -5.94
CA GLN A 464 3.46 -17.27 -6.44
C GLN A 464 3.75 -17.34 -7.94
N GLN A 465 3.97 -16.17 -8.55
CA GLN A 465 4.63 -16.08 -9.85
C GLN A 465 6.10 -16.43 -9.66
N TRP A 466 6.44 -17.71 -9.84
CA TRP A 466 7.82 -18.17 -9.75
C TRP A 466 8.64 -17.64 -10.90
N LEU A 467 8.13 -17.72 -12.13
CA LEU A 467 8.78 -17.15 -13.31
C LEU A 467 7.89 -16.08 -13.94
N GLY A 468 8.47 -14.93 -14.25
CA GLY A 468 7.90 -13.90 -15.10
C GLY A 468 9.03 -13.30 -15.93
N LEU A 469 9.06 -13.57 -17.22
CA LEU A 469 10.18 -13.21 -18.08
C LEU A 469 9.75 -12.21 -19.14
N THR A 470 10.46 -11.08 -19.22
CA THR A 470 10.30 -10.08 -20.28
C THR A 470 11.53 -10.09 -21.19
N ALA A 471 11.41 -9.69 -22.46
CA ALA A 471 12.59 -9.65 -23.33
C ALA A 471 13.64 -8.62 -22.88
N ALA A 472 13.28 -7.70 -21.98
CA ALA A 472 14.21 -6.76 -21.35
C ALA A 472 15.16 -7.43 -20.34
N ASP A 473 14.91 -8.69 -19.96
CA ASP A 473 15.77 -9.44 -19.04
C ASP A 473 16.83 -10.30 -19.75
N TRP A 474 16.86 -10.24 -21.08
CA TRP A 474 17.87 -10.89 -21.90
C TRP A 474 19.16 -10.07 -21.93
N ASP A 475 20.26 -10.63 -21.42
CA ASP A 475 21.58 -9.96 -21.38
C ASP A 475 22.50 -10.33 -22.56
N GLY A 476 21.99 -11.10 -23.53
CA GLY A 476 22.78 -11.66 -24.64
C GLY A 476 23.17 -13.12 -24.45
N ARG A 477 23.10 -13.65 -23.23
CA ARG A 477 23.43 -15.06 -22.92
C ARG A 477 22.44 -15.72 -21.96
N ARG A 478 21.86 -14.95 -21.05
CA ARG A 478 20.93 -15.38 -20.01
C ARG A 478 19.64 -14.59 -20.11
N TRP A 479 18.54 -15.27 -19.82
CA TRP A 479 17.23 -14.64 -19.66
C TRP A 479 16.90 -14.62 -18.16
N ASN A 480 17.08 -13.47 -17.52
CA ASN A 480 17.00 -13.32 -16.08
C ASN A 480 15.55 -13.29 -15.59
N ASN A 481 15.26 -13.90 -14.45
CA ASN A 481 13.92 -13.91 -13.87
C ASN A 481 13.75 -12.79 -12.84
N ASN A 482 13.65 -11.55 -13.33
CA ASN A 482 13.59 -10.37 -12.47
C ASN A 482 12.16 -10.06 -12.00
N GLU A 483 11.15 -10.54 -12.72
CA GLU A 483 9.73 -10.36 -12.44
C GLU A 483 9.12 -11.64 -11.83
N GLY A 484 9.95 -12.57 -11.33
CA GLY A 484 9.51 -13.80 -10.68
C GLY A 484 10.17 -14.01 -9.32
N GLN A 485 9.47 -14.70 -8.41
CA GLN A 485 10.00 -15.00 -7.08
C GLN A 485 11.09 -16.09 -7.11
N LEU A 486 11.09 -17.01 -8.08
CA LEU A 486 12.09 -18.06 -8.14
C LEU A 486 13.42 -17.54 -8.71
N GLY A 487 14.46 -17.41 -7.89
CA GLY A 487 15.77 -16.92 -8.36
C GLY A 487 16.36 -17.77 -9.50
N GLY A 488 17.17 -17.17 -10.37
CA GLY A 488 17.86 -17.85 -11.47
C GLY A 488 17.57 -17.25 -12.85
N TYR A 489 17.98 -17.96 -13.90
CA TYR A 489 17.88 -17.51 -15.28
C TYR A 489 17.84 -18.69 -16.26
N PHE A 490 17.24 -18.49 -17.43
CA PHE A 490 17.46 -19.41 -18.55
C PHE A 490 18.88 -19.21 -19.10
N THR A 491 19.57 -20.29 -19.40
CA THR A 491 20.91 -20.28 -20.02
C THR A 491 20.82 -20.73 -21.47
N LEU A 492 21.50 -19.99 -22.37
CA LEU A 492 21.73 -20.43 -23.75
C LEU A 492 22.66 -21.65 -23.79
N LYS A 493 22.12 -22.80 -24.20
CA LYS A 493 22.88 -24.06 -24.37
C LYS A 493 23.45 -24.20 -25.79
N SER A 494 22.70 -23.76 -26.79
CA SER A 494 23.08 -23.79 -28.20
C SER A 494 22.29 -22.72 -28.97
N GLY A 495 22.77 -22.36 -30.17
CA GLY A 495 22.12 -21.40 -31.06
C GLY A 495 22.33 -19.95 -30.64
N GLU A 496 21.40 -19.09 -31.05
CA GLU A 496 21.48 -17.63 -30.91
C GLU A 496 20.11 -17.05 -30.58
N ALA A 497 20.08 -16.07 -29.68
CA ALA A 497 18.87 -15.39 -29.28
C ALA A 497 19.08 -13.87 -29.19
N ARG A 498 18.04 -13.11 -29.52
CA ARG A 498 18.05 -11.64 -29.41
C ARG A 498 16.70 -11.11 -28.96
N SER A 499 16.72 -10.08 -28.13
CA SER A 499 15.53 -9.30 -27.81
C SER A 499 15.16 -8.40 -28.99
N CYS A 500 13.87 -8.17 -29.21
CA CYS A 500 13.35 -7.18 -30.15
C CYS A 500 11.90 -6.83 -29.83
N ARG A 501 11.34 -5.85 -30.54
CA ARG A 501 9.93 -5.51 -30.45
C ARG A 501 9.19 -6.02 -31.69
N VAL A 502 8.14 -6.83 -31.48
CA VAL A 502 7.32 -7.44 -32.54
C VAL A 502 5.86 -7.14 -32.26
N ASP A 503 5.18 -6.50 -33.22
CA ASP A 503 3.77 -6.08 -33.12
C ASP A 503 3.45 -5.38 -31.79
N GLY A 504 4.32 -4.46 -31.40
CA GLY A 504 4.16 -3.65 -30.18
C GLY A 504 4.61 -4.31 -28.88
N ARG A 505 4.95 -5.62 -28.87
CA ARG A 505 5.40 -6.34 -27.67
C ARG A 505 6.90 -6.61 -27.66
N ASP A 506 7.52 -6.53 -26.50
CA ASP A 506 8.89 -6.96 -26.30
C ASP A 506 8.96 -8.49 -26.34
N ALA A 507 9.85 -9.04 -27.14
CA ALA A 507 9.91 -10.47 -27.44
C ALA A 507 11.35 -10.98 -27.56
N LEU A 508 11.57 -12.24 -27.21
CA LEU A 508 12.82 -12.94 -27.42
C LEU A 508 12.73 -13.80 -28.69
N VAL A 509 13.63 -13.55 -29.64
CA VAL A 509 13.72 -14.30 -30.90
C VAL A 509 14.84 -15.31 -30.81
N LEU A 510 14.50 -16.59 -30.84
CA LEU A 510 15.41 -17.72 -30.88
C LEU A 510 15.60 -18.17 -32.33
N GLN A 511 16.83 -18.14 -32.83
CA GLN A 511 17.17 -18.68 -34.16
C GLN A 511 16.98 -20.20 -34.20
N PRO A 512 16.81 -20.83 -35.38
CA PRO A 512 16.77 -22.29 -35.49
C PRO A 512 17.95 -22.96 -34.77
N GLY A 513 17.70 -24.07 -34.07
CA GLY A 513 18.68 -24.84 -33.29
C GLY A 513 19.01 -24.26 -31.91
N THR A 514 18.27 -23.24 -31.48
CA THR A 514 18.48 -22.56 -30.19
C THR A 514 17.80 -23.31 -29.06
N VAL A 515 18.53 -23.51 -27.97
CA VAL A 515 18.01 -24.14 -26.75
C VAL A 515 18.33 -23.27 -25.55
N LEU A 516 17.27 -22.90 -24.82
CA LEU A 516 17.33 -22.24 -23.52
C LEU A 516 16.90 -23.21 -22.43
N GLU A 517 17.62 -23.20 -21.31
CA GLU A 517 17.34 -24.08 -20.17
C GLU A 517 17.33 -23.28 -18.86
N TYR A 518 16.25 -23.41 -18.10
CA TYR A 518 16.15 -22.95 -16.71
C TYR A 518 16.16 -24.18 -15.80
N ALA A 519 17.11 -24.25 -14.87
CA ALA A 519 17.24 -25.38 -13.95
C ALA A 519 16.96 -24.92 -12.52
N ASN A 520 16.00 -25.59 -11.86
CA ASN A 520 15.71 -25.38 -10.45
C ASN A 520 15.03 -26.64 -9.89
N PRO A 521 15.51 -27.22 -8.78
CA PRO A 521 15.03 -28.49 -8.23
C PRO A 521 13.55 -28.47 -7.78
N LEU A 522 12.94 -27.30 -7.62
CA LEU A 522 11.53 -27.17 -7.23
C LEU A 522 10.56 -27.42 -8.38
N LEU A 523 11.04 -27.33 -9.62
CA LEU A 523 10.24 -27.56 -10.82
C LEU A 523 9.90 -29.04 -10.95
N SER A 524 8.62 -29.36 -11.06
CA SER A 524 8.16 -30.73 -11.33
C SER A 524 6.78 -30.72 -11.98
N PRO A 525 6.56 -31.52 -13.05
CA PRO A 525 5.24 -31.68 -13.64
C PRO A 525 4.24 -32.42 -12.74
N ALA A 526 4.72 -33.07 -11.66
CA ALA A 526 3.87 -33.79 -10.71
C ALA A 526 3.15 -32.86 -9.71
N LYS A 527 3.60 -31.62 -9.56
CA LYS A 527 2.99 -30.61 -8.67
C LYS A 527 1.96 -29.77 -9.43
N PRO A 528 0.92 -29.23 -8.76
CA PRO A 528 0.05 -28.23 -9.38
C PRO A 528 0.85 -27.02 -9.89
N HIS A 529 0.65 -26.62 -11.14
CA HIS A 529 1.33 -25.48 -11.75
C HIS A 529 0.57 -24.96 -12.97
N THR A 530 0.92 -23.76 -13.41
CA THR A 530 0.59 -23.21 -14.73
C THR A 530 1.87 -22.71 -15.39
N LEU A 531 2.16 -23.20 -16.60
CA LEU A 531 3.24 -22.72 -17.46
C LEU A 531 2.63 -22.19 -18.75
N SER A 532 2.89 -20.93 -19.07
CA SER A 532 2.28 -20.26 -20.22
C SER A 532 3.27 -19.32 -20.89
N ALA A 533 3.12 -19.13 -22.21
CA ALA A 533 3.83 -18.13 -22.99
C ALA A 533 3.06 -17.85 -24.28
N MET A 534 3.35 -16.73 -24.94
CA MET A 534 2.91 -16.49 -26.31
C MET A 534 4.05 -16.68 -27.30
N GLU A 535 3.73 -17.26 -28.46
CA GLU A 535 4.62 -17.29 -29.62
C GLU A 535 4.05 -16.48 -30.78
N HIS A 536 4.93 -15.87 -31.57
CA HIS A 536 4.56 -15.13 -32.78
C HIS A 536 4.72 -16.01 -34.01
N ILE A 537 3.60 -16.35 -34.64
CA ILE A 537 3.55 -17.19 -35.85
C ILE A 537 2.69 -16.49 -36.90
N ASN A 538 3.20 -16.39 -38.13
CA ASN A 538 2.48 -15.84 -39.29
C ASN A 538 1.88 -14.43 -39.04
N GLY A 539 2.60 -13.56 -38.33
CA GLY A 539 2.15 -12.20 -38.05
C GLY A 539 1.10 -12.08 -36.94
N LYS A 540 0.95 -13.10 -36.09
CA LYS A 540 0.01 -13.11 -34.98
C LYS A 540 0.63 -13.72 -33.73
N TRP A 541 0.24 -13.18 -32.58
CA TRP A 541 0.51 -13.78 -31.28
C TRP A 541 -0.51 -14.86 -30.97
N THR A 542 -0.04 -16.05 -30.59
CA THR A 542 -0.86 -17.18 -30.16
C THR A 542 -0.23 -17.83 -28.93
N ALA A 543 -1.01 -18.55 -28.12
CA ALA A 543 -0.46 -19.35 -27.02
C ALA A 543 0.56 -20.36 -27.56
N ALA A 544 1.73 -20.44 -26.92
CA ALA A 544 2.78 -21.39 -27.27
C ALA A 544 2.46 -22.79 -26.75
N ASP A 545 2.75 -23.82 -27.55
CA ASP A 545 2.73 -25.20 -27.07
C ASP A 545 4.01 -25.51 -26.27
N LEU A 546 3.87 -25.54 -24.94
CA LEU A 546 4.95 -25.83 -24.00
C LEU A 546 4.84 -27.24 -23.38
N GLY A 547 4.02 -28.14 -23.96
CA GLY A 547 3.59 -29.38 -23.29
C GLY A 547 4.71 -30.31 -22.79
N ASN A 548 5.88 -30.29 -23.44
CA ASN A 548 7.06 -31.07 -23.03
C ASN A 548 8.21 -30.21 -22.48
N ALA A 549 7.98 -28.91 -22.23
CA ALA A 549 9.02 -27.99 -21.78
C ALA A 549 9.41 -28.24 -20.32
N LEU A 550 8.47 -28.62 -19.46
CA LEU A 550 8.69 -28.87 -18.04
C LEU A 550 9.05 -30.34 -17.77
N THR A 551 10.15 -30.55 -17.05
CA THR A 551 10.58 -31.84 -16.51
C THR A 551 11.05 -31.63 -15.06
N ASP A 552 11.30 -32.72 -14.33
CA ASP A 552 11.83 -32.61 -12.97
C ASP A 552 13.15 -31.81 -12.97
N GLY A 553 13.15 -30.71 -12.20
CA GLY A 553 14.28 -29.82 -12.03
C GLY A 553 14.51 -28.83 -13.16
N ARG A 554 13.68 -28.77 -14.21
CA ARG A 554 14.04 -28.05 -15.45
C ARG A 554 12.86 -27.61 -16.33
N ILE A 555 12.97 -26.41 -16.90
CA ILE A 555 12.19 -25.97 -18.07
C ILE A 555 13.15 -25.80 -19.26
N THR A 556 12.81 -26.38 -20.40
CA THR A 556 13.59 -26.29 -21.66
C THR A 556 12.74 -25.69 -22.77
N ILE A 557 13.24 -24.62 -23.39
CA ILE A 557 12.64 -24.00 -24.58
C ILE A 557 13.57 -24.25 -25.76
N SER A 558 13.04 -24.88 -26.80
CA SER A 558 13.79 -25.19 -28.02
C SER A 558 13.07 -24.62 -29.23
N SER A 559 13.81 -23.94 -30.11
CA SER A 559 13.28 -23.45 -31.38
C SER A 559 13.18 -24.55 -32.45
N GLY A 560 13.83 -25.70 -32.23
CA GLY A 560 13.90 -26.79 -33.20
C GLY A 560 14.49 -26.31 -34.54
N ASP A 561 13.87 -26.68 -35.66
CA ASP A 561 14.36 -26.29 -36.99
C ASP A 561 13.79 -24.95 -37.48
N ARG A 562 13.03 -24.24 -36.65
CA ARG A 562 12.39 -22.95 -37.00
C ARG A 562 12.84 -21.83 -36.08
N GLN A 563 12.62 -20.59 -36.51
CA GLN A 563 12.70 -19.46 -35.60
C GLN A 563 11.52 -19.53 -34.61
N LEU A 564 11.79 -19.27 -33.33
CA LEU A 564 10.77 -19.13 -32.29
C LEU A 564 10.84 -17.72 -31.71
N THR A 565 9.79 -16.94 -31.89
CA THR A 565 9.65 -15.62 -31.25
C THR A 565 8.67 -15.77 -30.09
N ILE A 566 9.13 -15.57 -28.85
CA ILE A 566 8.38 -15.85 -27.63
C ILE A 566 8.31 -14.63 -26.71
N THR A 567 7.20 -14.46 -25.98
CA THR A 567 7.01 -13.43 -24.95
C THR A 567 6.07 -13.91 -23.83
N ASN A 568 5.94 -13.13 -22.76
CA ASN A 568 5.07 -13.40 -21.60
C ASN A 568 5.22 -14.81 -21.03
N LEU A 569 6.45 -15.32 -20.94
CA LEU A 569 6.70 -16.62 -20.33
C LEU A 569 6.48 -16.49 -18.81
N ARG A 570 5.49 -17.22 -18.29
CA ARG A 570 5.15 -17.26 -16.87
C ARG A 570 5.12 -18.69 -16.36
N PHE A 571 5.55 -18.86 -15.11
CA PHE A 571 5.36 -20.10 -14.36
C PHE A 571 4.82 -19.77 -12.97
N TYR A 572 3.68 -20.36 -12.65
CA TYR A 572 3.05 -20.29 -11.33
C TYR A 572 3.14 -21.65 -10.65
N ASN A 573 3.44 -21.66 -9.35
CA ASN A 573 3.45 -22.89 -8.53
C ASN A 573 2.06 -23.35 -8.09
N TRP A 574 1.01 -22.83 -8.73
CA TRP A 574 -0.36 -23.25 -8.54
C TRP A 574 -1.05 -23.36 -9.90
N LYS A 575 -2.19 -24.03 -9.92
CA LYS A 575 -3.01 -24.15 -11.11
C LYS A 575 -3.97 -22.96 -11.21
N GLN A 576 -3.73 -22.07 -12.16
CA GLN A 576 -4.65 -21.00 -12.51
C GLN A 576 -5.93 -21.54 -13.17
N GLU A 577 -7.04 -20.82 -13.01
CA GLU A 577 -8.24 -21.08 -13.79
C GLU A 577 -8.01 -20.73 -15.27
N PRO A 578 -8.76 -21.32 -16.23
CA PRO A 578 -8.56 -21.07 -17.66
C PRO A 578 -8.61 -19.59 -18.06
N VAL A 579 -9.58 -18.85 -17.52
CA VAL A 579 -9.75 -17.41 -17.78
C VAL A 579 -8.62 -16.55 -17.22
N GLU A 580 -8.05 -16.96 -16.09
CA GLU A 580 -6.88 -16.30 -15.50
C GLU A 580 -5.65 -16.53 -16.38
N THR A 581 -5.48 -17.76 -16.86
CA THR A 581 -4.38 -18.13 -17.76
C THR A 581 -4.48 -17.36 -19.09
N GLU A 582 -5.70 -17.24 -19.65
CA GLU A 582 -5.95 -16.49 -20.89
C GLU A 582 -5.65 -14.98 -20.73
N PHE A 583 -6.07 -14.40 -19.62
CA PHE A 583 -5.77 -13.00 -19.30
C PHE A 583 -4.25 -12.76 -19.16
N ASP A 584 -3.57 -13.62 -18.40
CA ASP A 584 -2.14 -13.49 -18.15
C ASP A 584 -1.28 -13.75 -19.40
N LEU A 585 -1.74 -14.62 -20.29
CA LEU A 585 -1.13 -14.83 -21.61
C LEU A 585 -1.16 -13.54 -22.44
N THR A 586 -2.29 -12.83 -22.43
CA THR A 586 -2.54 -11.69 -23.32
C THR A 586 -2.12 -10.34 -22.73
N THR A 587 -1.96 -10.25 -21.41
CA THR A 587 -1.48 -9.06 -20.69
C THR A 587 0.03 -9.10 -20.55
N ASP A 588 0.72 -8.02 -20.93
CA ASP A 588 2.17 -7.95 -20.80
C ASP A 588 2.61 -7.78 -19.34
N ILE A 589 3.70 -8.44 -18.99
CA ILE A 589 4.38 -8.18 -17.71
C ILE A 589 5.00 -6.79 -17.80
N ARG A 590 4.45 -5.83 -17.05
CA ARG A 590 4.94 -4.45 -17.05
C ARG A 590 6.17 -4.33 -16.16
N ARG A 591 7.31 -3.95 -16.77
CA ARG A 591 8.53 -3.62 -16.03
C ARG A 591 8.49 -2.17 -15.54
N MET A 592 8.30 -2.01 -14.23
CA MET A 592 8.35 -0.70 -13.56
C MET A 592 9.81 -0.27 -13.32
N PRO A 593 10.15 1.03 -13.47
CA PRO A 593 11.51 1.54 -13.27
C PRO A 593 11.96 1.43 -11.80
N VAL A 594 13.28 1.36 -11.54
CA VAL A 594 13.81 1.56 -10.17
C VAL A 594 13.62 3.03 -9.83
N ALA A 595 13.39 3.33 -8.56
CA ALA A 595 13.61 4.68 -8.07
C ALA A 595 15.08 5.10 -8.25
N ASP A 596 15.29 6.37 -8.59
CA ASP A 596 16.63 6.94 -8.73
C ASP A 596 17.11 7.41 -7.36
N ASN A 597 18.16 6.79 -6.85
CA ASN A 597 18.76 7.07 -5.55
C ASN A 597 20.18 7.66 -5.66
N LEU A 598 20.59 8.08 -6.86
CA LEU A 598 21.87 8.75 -7.08
C LEU A 598 21.72 10.25 -6.77
N LEU A 599 21.86 10.57 -5.49
CA LEU A 599 21.73 11.92 -4.95
C LEU A 599 22.60 12.95 -5.69
N ASN A 600 22.04 14.12 -5.95
CA ASN A 600 22.74 15.27 -6.50
C ASN A 600 23.38 16.13 -5.40
N GLY A 601 22.93 15.97 -4.16
CA GLY A 601 23.24 16.87 -3.07
C GLY A 601 22.40 18.14 -3.21
N ILE A 602 23.04 19.24 -3.59
CA ILE A 602 22.34 20.53 -3.73
C ILE A 602 21.64 20.61 -5.11
N VAL A 603 20.32 20.69 -5.08
CA VAL A 603 19.45 20.76 -6.26
C VAL A 603 19.23 22.21 -6.70
N VAL A 604 18.82 23.07 -5.77
CA VAL A 604 18.68 24.52 -6.00
C VAL A 604 19.67 25.25 -5.13
N ASP A 605 20.39 26.23 -5.69
CA ASP A 605 21.22 27.18 -4.93
C ASP A 605 21.25 28.55 -5.58
N ILE A 606 20.54 29.48 -4.97
CA ILE A 606 20.39 30.86 -5.40
C ILE A 606 20.86 31.77 -4.28
N ASN A 607 21.71 32.75 -4.61
CA ASN A 607 22.21 33.73 -3.66
C ASN A 607 22.32 35.13 -4.31
N ALA A 608 21.66 36.12 -3.69
CA ALA A 608 21.69 37.50 -4.14
C ALA A 608 23.06 38.18 -4.00
N ASP A 609 23.98 37.63 -3.19
CA ASP A 609 25.34 38.15 -3.04
C ASP A 609 26.18 38.03 -4.32
N ASN A 610 25.75 37.19 -5.25
CA ASN A 610 26.36 37.02 -6.57
C ASN A 610 26.17 38.26 -7.48
N PHE A 611 25.33 39.22 -7.09
CA PHE A 611 24.97 40.39 -7.89
C PHE A 611 25.30 41.70 -7.18
N ALA A 612 25.30 42.82 -7.90
CA ALA A 612 25.44 44.16 -7.33
C ALA A 612 24.07 44.76 -6.99
N THR A 613 24.03 45.60 -5.96
CA THR A 613 22.83 46.37 -5.62
C THR A 613 22.43 47.29 -6.77
N GLY A 614 21.17 47.22 -7.19
CA GLY A 614 20.63 47.93 -8.34
C GLY A 614 20.60 47.12 -9.64
N ASP A 615 21.19 45.92 -9.67
CA ASP A 615 21.13 45.05 -10.85
C ASP A 615 19.69 44.59 -11.13
N THR A 616 19.29 44.63 -12.39
CA THR A 616 18.02 44.07 -12.87
C THR A 616 18.29 42.69 -13.46
N ILE A 617 17.65 41.64 -12.93
CA ILE A 617 18.03 40.25 -13.21
C ILE A 617 16.99 39.56 -14.09
N PRO A 618 17.11 39.56 -15.43
CA PRO A 618 16.21 38.78 -16.30
C PRO A 618 16.48 37.27 -16.23
N TYR A 619 17.67 36.88 -15.80
CA TYR A 619 18.17 35.52 -15.83
C TYR A 619 19.27 35.34 -14.78
N PHE A 620 19.34 34.17 -14.15
CA PHE A 620 20.48 33.76 -13.32
C PHE A 620 20.68 32.24 -13.31
N ASP A 621 21.94 31.82 -13.22
CA ASP A 621 22.31 30.40 -13.15
C ASP A 621 21.93 29.78 -11.79
N ASN A 622 21.55 28.51 -11.80
CA ASN A 622 21.41 27.70 -10.61
C ASN A 622 22.77 27.12 -10.21
N ASN A 623 23.21 27.30 -8.96
CA ASN A 623 24.48 26.73 -8.50
C ASN A 623 24.36 25.29 -7.97
N GLY A 624 23.18 24.67 -8.13
CA GLY A 624 22.93 23.25 -7.87
C GLY A 624 23.01 22.39 -9.13
N VAL A 625 21.90 21.74 -9.51
CA VAL A 625 21.84 21.01 -10.79
C VAL A 625 21.96 21.96 -11.99
N GLU A 626 22.48 21.46 -13.09
CA GLU A 626 22.68 22.24 -14.31
C GLU A 626 21.37 22.85 -14.82
N GLY A 627 21.38 24.17 -15.00
CA GLY A 627 20.23 24.93 -15.47
C GLY A 627 20.21 26.33 -14.88
N TYR A 628 19.11 27.03 -15.08
CA TYR A 628 18.97 28.45 -14.74
C TYR A 628 17.53 28.80 -14.44
N PHE A 629 17.32 30.00 -13.92
CA PHE A 629 16.01 30.62 -13.77
C PHE A 629 15.89 31.84 -14.68
N GLU A 630 14.76 31.94 -15.39
CA GLU A 630 14.43 33.07 -16.27
C GLU A 630 13.17 33.79 -15.80
N ALA A 631 13.18 35.12 -15.89
CA ALA A 631 12.03 35.93 -15.56
C ALA A 631 10.93 35.77 -16.62
N MET A 632 9.75 35.35 -16.20
CA MET A 632 8.56 35.19 -17.05
C MET A 632 7.77 36.51 -17.19
N SER A 633 8.14 37.51 -16.40
CA SER A 633 7.49 38.81 -16.31
C SER A 633 8.54 39.91 -16.08
N GLN A 634 8.22 40.97 -15.32
CA GLN A 634 9.24 41.96 -14.99
C GLN A 634 10.35 41.30 -14.14
N PRO A 635 11.63 41.56 -14.45
CA PRO A 635 12.74 41.04 -13.66
C PRO A 635 12.81 41.69 -12.29
N ALA A 636 13.27 40.94 -11.29
CA ALA A 636 13.60 41.46 -9.97
C ALA A 636 14.82 42.39 -10.03
N VAL A 637 14.82 43.38 -9.13
CA VAL A 637 15.95 44.28 -8.92
C VAL A 637 16.62 43.92 -7.60
N ILE A 638 17.94 43.79 -7.61
CA ILE A 638 18.71 43.51 -6.41
C ILE A 638 18.70 44.74 -5.51
N THR A 639 18.20 44.56 -4.29
CA THR A 639 18.10 45.61 -3.28
C THR A 639 18.87 45.18 -2.04
N GLU A 640 19.51 46.13 -1.36
CA GLU A 640 20.19 45.87 -0.09
C GLU A 640 19.32 46.34 1.09
N ILE A 641 19.08 45.43 2.04
CA ILE A 641 18.28 45.67 3.25
C ILE A 641 19.05 45.18 4.45
N GLU A 642 19.33 46.08 5.38
CA GLU A 642 20.07 45.77 6.62
C GLU A 642 21.39 45.02 6.36
N GLY A 643 22.08 45.36 5.26
CA GLY A 643 23.36 44.76 4.87
C GLY A 643 23.26 43.41 4.14
N LYS A 644 22.05 42.94 3.81
CA LYS A 644 21.83 41.76 2.95
C LYS A 644 21.29 42.18 1.58
N LYS A 645 21.90 41.69 0.51
CA LYS A 645 21.35 41.82 -0.85
C LYS A 645 20.19 40.85 -1.05
N ALA A 646 19.21 41.22 -1.85
CA ALA A 646 18.06 40.37 -2.10
C ALA A 646 17.38 40.69 -3.43
N PHE A 647 16.79 39.66 -4.04
CA PHE A 647 15.85 39.82 -5.14
C PHE A 647 14.57 40.44 -4.59
N LYS A 648 14.18 41.61 -5.10
CA LYS A 648 12.93 42.27 -4.74
C LYS A 648 11.75 41.73 -5.55
N PHE A 649 10.70 41.33 -4.86
CA PHE A 649 9.40 40.94 -5.41
C PHE A 649 8.31 41.90 -4.94
N ASP A 650 7.50 42.41 -5.86
CA ASP A 650 6.31 43.24 -5.60
C ASP A 650 5.00 42.53 -5.99
N GLY A 651 5.09 41.21 -6.20
CA GLY A 651 4.00 40.35 -6.65
C GLY A 651 3.88 40.22 -8.17
N SER A 652 4.66 40.98 -8.94
CA SER A 652 4.69 40.87 -10.40
C SER A 652 5.83 40.01 -10.93
N GLN A 653 6.95 39.87 -10.20
CA GLN A 653 8.12 39.07 -10.61
C GLN A 653 7.82 37.58 -10.46
N VAL A 654 8.02 36.83 -11.55
CA VAL A 654 7.92 35.36 -11.55
C VAL A 654 9.12 34.81 -12.30
N TYR A 655 9.80 33.83 -11.72
CA TYR A 655 10.85 33.09 -12.40
C TYR A 655 10.45 31.64 -12.61
N MET A 656 10.93 31.04 -13.69
CA MET A 656 10.78 29.62 -13.99
C MET A 656 12.14 29.00 -14.26
N SER A 657 12.38 27.79 -13.77
CA SER A 657 13.61 27.06 -14.07
C SER A 657 13.60 26.48 -15.48
N SER A 658 14.79 26.32 -16.07
CA SER A 658 15.01 25.57 -17.31
C SER A 658 15.21 24.06 -17.10
N PHE A 659 15.22 23.63 -15.84
CA PHE A 659 15.43 22.25 -15.42
C PHE A 659 14.24 21.72 -14.63
N ALA A 660 14.03 20.40 -14.71
CA ALA A 660 13.01 19.66 -13.98
C ALA A 660 13.46 19.33 -12.55
N LEU A 661 12.51 19.08 -11.65
CA LEU A 661 12.82 18.54 -10.33
C LEU A 661 13.46 17.13 -10.50
N PRO A 662 14.66 16.88 -9.95
CA PRO A 662 15.34 15.60 -10.11
C PRO A 662 14.49 14.41 -9.63
N ALA A 663 14.69 13.25 -10.25
CA ALA A 663 13.95 12.04 -9.89
C ALA A 663 14.25 11.54 -8.46
N THR A 664 15.37 11.96 -7.88
CA THR A 664 15.78 11.68 -6.49
C THR A 664 14.81 12.25 -5.46
N LEU A 665 14.04 13.30 -5.79
CA LEU A 665 13.04 13.93 -4.91
C LEU A 665 11.60 13.39 -5.08
N ARG A 666 11.41 12.32 -5.86
CA ARG A 666 10.07 11.73 -6.09
C ARG A 666 9.58 10.89 -4.92
N ASP A 667 8.29 10.56 -4.94
CA ASP A 667 7.61 9.74 -3.94
C ASP A 667 7.78 10.35 -2.54
N ASN A 668 8.38 9.62 -1.61
CA ASN A 668 8.54 10.01 -0.21
C ASN A 668 9.99 10.38 0.12
N ALA A 669 10.75 10.84 -0.88
CA ALA A 669 12.18 11.11 -0.74
C ALA A 669 12.48 12.13 0.38
N PRO A 670 13.52 11.89 1.20
CA PRO A 670 14.04 12.89 2.12
C PRO A 670 14.53 14.14 1.39
N TYR A 671 14.37 15.31 2.03
CA TYR A 671 14.86 16.57 1.47
C TYR A 671 15.16 17.59 2.57
N THR A 672 15.93 18.62 2.21
CA THR A 672 16.19 19.79 3.06
C THR A 672 16.01 21.06 2.27
N LEU A 673 15.38 22.06 2.87
CA LEU A 673 15.15 23.37 2.29
C LEU A 673 15.64 24.46 3.25
N GLU A 674 16.43 25.39 2.75
CA GLU A 674 16.92 26.54 3.51
C GLU A 674 16.68 27.82 2.73
N MET A 675 16.17 28.87 3.39
CA MET A 675 16.00 30.17 2.77
C MET A 675 16.16 31.33 3.76
N TRP A 676 16.56 32.47 3.20
CA TRP A 676 16.57 33.76 3.90
C TRP A 676 15.63 34.72 3.20
N ILE A 677 14.57 35.12 3.89
CA ILE A 677 13.50 35.95 3.35
C ILE A 677 13.16 37.13 4.26
N LEU A 678 12.56 38.17 3.70
CA LEU A 678 11.98 39.29 4.43
C LEU A 678 10.74 39.80 3.69
N ASN A 679 9.62 39.90 4.39
CA ASN A 679 8.40 40.52 3.89
C ASN A 679 8.14 41.79 4.71
N PRO A 680 8.02 42.98 4.07
CA PRO A 680 7.64 44.20 4.79
C PRO A 680 6.27 44.07 5.45
N GLU A 681 5.32 43.48 4.73
CA GLU A 681 4.01 43.06 5.20
C GLU A 681 3.78 41.63 4.72
N ILE A 682 3.20 40.79 5.57
CA ILE A 682 2.93 39.37 5.26
C ILE A 682 1.45 39.19 4.99
N ALA A 683 1.11 38.70 3.80
CA ALA A 683 -0.26 38.37 3.41
C ALA A 683 -0.70 36.99 3.95
N GLU A 684 -1.93 36.57 3.63
CA GLU A 684 -2.45 35.28 4.12
C GLU A 684 -1.65 34.08 3.58
N ASN A 685 -1.36 34.08 2.28
CA ASN A 685 -0.51 33.09 1.61
C ASN A 685 0.34 33.79 0.53
N GLU A 686 1.67 33.61 0.60
CA GLU A 686 2.61 34.13 -0.40
C GLU A 686 3.62 33.04 -0.78
N CYS A 687 3.62 32.62 -2.04
CA CYS A 687 4.48 31.54 -2.52
C CYS A 687 5.87 32.06 -2.91
N ILE A 688 6.89 31.68 -2.14
CA ILE A 688 8.28 32.04 -2.41
C ILE A 688 8.82 31.17 -3.54
N ALA A 689 8.64 29.85 -3.41
CA ALA A 689 9.10 28.86 -4.36
C ALA A 689 8.15 27.67 -4.39
N ASP A 690 7.78 27.23 -5.58
CA ASP A 690 7.00 26.02 -5.81
C ASP A 690 7.87 25.04 -6.60
N PHE A 691 8.25 23.94 -5.95
CA PHE A 691 9.15 22.95 -6.53
C PHE A 691 8.41 21.90 -7.35
N THR A 692 7.08 21.91 -7.31
CA THR A 692 6.23 20.85 -7.85
C THR A 692 4.99 21.42 -8.52
N THR A 693 4.80 21.06 -9.77
CA THR A 693 3.66 21.51 -10.59
C THR A 693 2.34 20.80 -10.29
N SER A 694 2.30 19.83 -9.37
CA SER A 694 1.08 19.09 -9.04
C SER A 694 0.11 19.93 -8.21
N HIS A 695 -1.18 19.63 -8.33
CA HIS A 695 -2.24 20.16 -7.48
C HIS A 695 -2.91 19.07 -6.61
N ASP A 696 -2.40 17.84 -6.70
CA ASP A 696 -2.96 16.71 -5.97
C ASP A 696 -2.41 16.64 -4.55
N GLU A 697 -3.17 15.98 -3.68
CA GLU A 697 -2.87 15.83 -2.25
C GLU A 697 -1.53 15.12 -2.04
N LEU A 698 -0.67 15.66 -1.15
CA LEU A 698 0.64 15.10 -0.75
C LEU A 698 1.74 15.13 -1.82
N GLU A 699 1.45 15.65 -3.01
CA GLU A 699 2.41 15.69 -4.11
C GLU A 699 3.18 17.01 -4.20
N LYS A 700 2.85 17.97 -3.34
CA LYS A 700 3.39 19.33 -3.35
C LYS A 700 4.62 19.46 -2.46
N ILE A 701 5.65 20.18 -2.90
CA ILE A 701 6.67 20.80 -2.05
C ILE A 701 6.67 22.28 -2.40
N MET A 702 6.07 23.10 -1.55
CA MET A 702 5.94 24.52 -1.80
C MET A 702 6.27 25.34 -0.55
N ALA A 703 7.22 26.26 -0.71
CA ALA A 703 7.65 27.21 0.29
C ALA A 703 6.74 28.44 0.30
N VAL A 704 6.14 28.70 1.45
CA VAL A 704 5.19 29.82 1.65
C VAL A 704 5.71 30.71 2.78
N ASN A 705 5.36 31.99 2.74
CA ASN A 705 5.44 32.85 3.92
C ASN A 705 4.17 33.69 4.03
N GLY A 706 3.22 33.20 4.82
CA GLY A 706 1.88 33.76 4.95
C GLY A 706 1.31 33.55 6.34
N THR A 707 0.30 34.35 6.70
CA THR A 707 -0.33 34.33 8.04
C THR A 707 -1.30 33.19 8.28
N GLU A 708 -1.63 32.39 7.26
CA GLU A 708 -2.56 31.25 7.41
C GLU A 708 -1.99 30.23 8.42
N PRO A 709 -2.63 30.05 9.59
CA PRO A 709 -2.06 29.27 10.69
C PRO A 709 -1.87 27.79 10.35
N ARG A 710 -2.61 27.25 9.38
CA ARG A 710 -2.48 25.85 8.95
C ARG A 710 -1.33 25.63 7.98
N CYS A 711 -1.17 26.50 6.97
CA CYS A 711 -0.39 26.19 5.76
C CYS A 711 0.46 27.37 5.25
N GLY A 712 0.68 28.39 6.08
CA GLY A 712 1.39 29.61 5.72
C GLY A 712 2.91 29.52 5.62
N VAL A 713 3.54 28.35 5.85
CA VAL A 713 5.01 28.18 5.83
C VAL A 713 5.45 27.11 4.84
N MET A 714 4.83 25.93 4.90
CA MET A 714 5.07 24.82 3.95
C MET A 714 3.73 24.24 3.52
N GLN A 715 3.60 23.87 2.25
CA GLN A 715 2.41 23.19 1.75
C GLN A 715 2.73 21.93 0.97
N HIS A 716 1.92 20.92 1.28
CA HIS A 716 1.85 19.61 0.66
C HIS A 716 0.45 19.33 0.08
N TYR A 717 -0.51 20.23 0.30
CA TYR A 717 -1.93 20.07 -0.01
C TYR A 717 -2.63 18.95 0.79
N GLY A 718 -2.00 18.45 1.87
CA GLY A 718 -2.53 17.37 2.72
C GLY A 718 -3.42 17.78 3.89
N TRP A 719 -3.68 19.08 4.09
CA TRP A 719 -4.37 19.64 5.26
C TRP A 719 -3.63 19.47 6.59
N TYR A 720 -3.33 18.23 7.01
CA TYR A 720 -2.48 17.98 8.18
C TYR A 720 -1.00 18.20 7.87
N GLU A 721 -0.54 17.75 6.71
CA GLU A 721 0.87 17.74 6.32
C GLU A 721 1.38 19.17 6.13
N ASP A 722 0.51 20.11 5.76
CA ASP A 722 0.86 21.51 5.63
C ASP A 722 1.35 22.11 6.95
N ALA A 723 2.30 23.05 6.90
CA ALA A 723 2.82 23.74 8.07
C ALA A 723 2.54 25.24 8.01
N GLY A 724 2.04 25.80 9.11
CA GLY A 724 1.84 27.22 9.32
C GLY A 724 2.34 27.65 10.69
N TRP A 725 2.50 28.96 10.91
CA TRP A 725 2.94 29.48 12.19
C TRP A 725 2.16 30.73 12.62
N LYS A 726 1.43 30.61 13.72
CA LYS A 726 0.55 31.69 14.25
C LYS A 726 1.26 33.01 14.52
N ASP A 727 2.56 32.98 14.80
CA ASP A 727 3.34 34.16 15.20
C ASP A 727 4.11 34.78 14.02
N VAL A 728 3.92 34.27 12.79
CA VAL A 728 4.62 34.74 11.60
C VAL A 728 4.44 36.24 11.34
N LYS A 729 3.28 36.81 11.70
CA LYS A 729 3.01 38.26 11.58
C LYS A 729 4.01 39.10 12.38
N ASN A 730 4.57 38.58 13.47
CA ASN A 730 5.57 39.29 14.28
C ASN A 730 6.93 39.43 13.58
N LEU A 731 7.11 38.78 12.42
CA LEU A 731 8.30 38.81 11.59
C LEU A 731 8.22 39.83 10.45
N GLU A 732 7.13 40.58 10.33
CA GLU A 732 7.02 41.68 9.37
C GLU A 732 8.20 42.66 9.51
N GLY A 733 8.81 42.98 8.37
CA GLY A 733 9.98 43.85 8.29
C GLY A 733 11.26 43.27 8.87
N LYS A 734 11.32 41.96 9.17
CA LYS A 734 12.52 41.30 9.73
C LYS A 734 13.01 40.18 8.81
N TRP A 735 14.32 39.97 8.82
CA TRP A 735 14.92 38.80 8.19
C TRP A 735 14.50 37.52 8.90
N GLN A 736 14.18 36.51 8.11
CA GLN A 736 13.74 35.19 8.54
C GLN A 736 14.68 34.15 7.94
N HIS A 737 15.28 33.33 8.79
CA HIS A 737 15.93 32.09 8.40
C HIS A 737 14.92 30.97 8.53
N VAL A 738 14.48 30.42 7.40
CA VAL A 738 13.57 29.27 7.37
C VAL A 738 14.38 28.04 6.98
N TYR A 739 14.25 26.98 7.76
CA TYR A 739 14.94 25.71 7.54
C TYR A 739 13.95 24.56 7.70
N VAL A 740 13.78 23.74 6.67
CA VAL A 740 12.90 22.57 6.66
C VAL A 740 13.75 21.33 6.42
N CYS A 741 13.57 20.30 7.21
CA CYS A 741 14.19 18.99 6.95
C CYS A 741 13.17 17.87 7.12
N PHE A 742 13.12 16.98 6.12
CA PHE A 742 12.24 15.82 6.06
C PHE A 742 13.08 14.56 5.87
N ASP A 743 12.94 13.58 6.75
CA ASP A 743 13.74 12.34 6.74
C ASP A 743 13.07 11.15 6.03
N GLY A 744 11.94 11.38 5.34
CA GLY A 744 11.08 10.32 4.81
C GLY A 744 9.98 9.88 5.79
N ARG A 745 9.91 10.48 6.98
CA ARG A 745 8.81 10.29 7.94
C ARG A 745 8.48 11.59 8.69
N MET A 746 9.47 12.19 9.32
CA MET A 746 9.31 13.37 10.17
C MET A 746 9.76 14.62 9.42
N GLU A 747 8.82 15.53 9.19
CA GLU A 747 9.14 16.89 8.73
C GLU A 747 9.28 17.82 9.93
N ARG A 748 10.36 18.61 9.93
CA ARG A 748 10.60 19.67 10.91
C ARG A 748 10.82 20.98 10.21
N VAL A 749 10.09 22.00 10.67
CA VAL A 749 10.17 23.37 10.16
C VAL A 749 10.71 24.27 11.26
N TYR A 750 11.77 25.00 10.96
CA TYR A 750 12.40 25.97 11.86
C TYR A 750 12.32 27.38 11.26
N ILE A 751 12.05 28.37 12.11
CA ILE A 751 12.12 29.78 11.75
C ILE A 751 12.92 30.53 12.83
N ASN A 752 14.04 31.15 12.44
CA ASN A 752 14.96 31.87 13.34
C ASN A 752 15.31 31.03 14.59
N ASP A 753 15.78 29.80 14.38
CA ASP A 753 16.18 28.81 15.39
C ASP A 753 15.06 28.23 16.28
N ASN A 754 13.80 28.61 16.02
CA ASN A 754 12.62 28.07 16.70
C ASN A 754 12.01 26.95 15.88
N LEU A 755 11.79 25.79 16.49
CA LEU A 755 10.97 24.73 15.90
C LEU A 755 9.51 25.17 15.90
N VAL A 756 8.94 25.37 14.70
CA VAL A 756 7.55 25.85 14.54
C VAL A 756 6.58 24.72 14.17
N SER A 757 7.07 23.66 13.54
CA SER A 757 6.28 22.46 13.21
C SER A 757 7.17 21.21 13.26
N GLU A 758 6.62 20.11 13.78
CA GLU A 758 7.18 18.75 13.72
C GLU A 758 6.01 17.78 13.50
N LYS A 759 6.02 17.04 12.38
CA LYS A 759 4.91 16.17 11.98
C LYS A 759 5.39 14.87 11.35
N ASP A 760 4.72 13.77 11.71
CA ASP A 760 4.81 12.48 11.00
C ASP A 760 3.94 12.57 9.75
N ILE A 761 4.58 12.63 8.58
CA ILE A 761 3.95 12.84 7.27
C ILE A 761 4.51 11.85 6.25
N GLN A 762 3.76 11.68 5.17
CA GLN A 762 4.20 10.93 4.02
C GLN A 762 3.84 11.67 2.73
N LEU A 763 4.82 11.83 1.85
CA LEU A 763 4.68 12.54 0.58
C LEU A 763 4.65 11.57 -0.60
N LEU A 764 4.14 12.07 -1.73
CA LEU A 764 3.93 11.32 -2.97
C LEU A 764 4.37 12.12 -4.20
N VAL A 765 5.49 12.84 -4.05
CA VAL A 765 5.98 13.82 -5.02
C VAL A 765 6.06 13.24 -6.42
N LYS A 766 5.43 13.92 -7.38
CA LYS A 766 5.39 13.51 -8.79
C LYS A 766 6.46 14.18 -9.62
N PRO A 767 6.74 13.66 -10.83
CA PRO A 767 7.61 14.34 -11.78
C PRO A 767 7.12 15.77 -12.03
N SER A 768 8.00 16.75 -11.82
CA SER A 768 7.72 18.15 -12.13
C SER A 768 8.73 18.67 -13.17
N GLN A 769 8.22 19.36 -14.18
CA GLN A 769 9.02 19.80 -15.34
C GLN A 769 9.82 21.07 -15.08
N TYR A 770 9.43 21.86 -14.08
CA TYR A 770 10.05 23.12 -13.73
C TYR A 770 9.70 23.51 -12.29
N ILE A 771 10.44 24.48 -11.77
CA ILE A 771 10.27 25.13 -10.46
C ILE A 771 9.89 26.58 -10.73
N THR A 772 9.00 27.16 -9.92
CA THR A 772 8.67 28.59 -10.01
C THR A 772 9.10 29.34 -8.76
N LEU A 773 9.50 30.61 -8.92
CA LEU A 773 9.80 31.53 -7.81
C LEU A 773 8.89 32.76 -7.90
N GLY A 774 8.49 33.28 -6.75
CA GLY A 774 7.66 34.48 -6.60
C GLY A 774 6.15 34.25 -6.82
N ARG A 775 5.76 33.04 -7.23
CA ARG A 775 4.38 32.59 -7.43
C ARG A 775 4.32 31.07 -7.54
N ASN A 776 3.19 30.45 -7.21
CA ASN A 776 3.01 29.00 -7.40
C ASN A 776 2.73 28.65 -8.89
N ALA A 777 2.78 27.36 -9.21
CA ALA A 777 2.55 26.85 -10.58
C ALA A 777 1.14 27.19 -11.11
N GLU A 778 0.15 27.28 -10.22
CA GLU A 778 -1.24 27.64 -10.51
C GLU A 778 -1.42 29.13 -10.83
N ARG A 779 -0.37 29.94 -10.64
CA ARG A 779 -0.38 31.40 -10.81
C ARG A 779 -1.29 32.10 -9.80
N ASP A 780 -1.23 31.68 -8.54
CA ASP A 780 -1.80 32.30 -7.35
C ASP A 780 -0.69 32.61 -6.31
N TRP A 781 -1.09 33.24 -5.20
CA TRP A 781 -0.21 33.56 -4.06
C TRP A 781 1.09 34.30 -4.46
N PRO A 782 0.98 35.50 -5.06
CA PRO A 782 2.15 36.29 -5.44
C PRO A 782 2.98 36.66 -4.21
N PHE A 783 4.30 36.53 -4.30
CA PHE A 783 5.23 36.94 -3.24
C PHE A 783 5.53 38.43 -3.28
N THR A 784 5.44 39.09 -2.13
CA THR A 784 5.74 40.51 -1.94
C THR A 784 6.80 40.67 -0.85
N GLY A 785 8.07 40.68 -1.24
CA GLY A 785 9.17 40.68 -0.29
C GLY A 785 10.54 40.62 -0.93
N TYR A 786 11.47 40.07 -0.17
CA TYR A 786 12.89 40.03 -0.49
C TYR A 786 13.42 38.62 -0.24
N LEU A 787 13.96 38.00 -1.28
CA LEU A 787 14.63 36.70 -1.19
C LEU A 787 16.15 36.93 -1.24
N HIS A 788 16.86 36.62 -0.16
CA HIS A 788 18.32 36.71 -0.11
C HIS A 788 18.97 35.44 -0.68
N SER A 789 18.53 34.27 -0.20
CA SER A 789 19.02 32.98 -0.67
C SER A 789 17.96 31.89 -0.57
N LEU A 790 18.04 30.89 -1.45
CA LEU A 790 17.20 29.69 -1.46
C LEU A 790 18.07 28.48 -1.81
N LYS A 791 17.98 27.43 -1.00
CA LYS A 791 18.66 26.16 -1.23
C LYS A 791 17.73 24.97 -1.02
N LEU A 792 17.78 24.00 -1.93
CA LEU A 792 17.08 22.72 -1.81
C LEU A 792 18.11 21.61 -1.99
N TRP A 793 18.15 20.65 -1.06
CA TRP A 793 18.92 19.42 -1.18
C TRP A 793 17.99 18.23 -1.34
N ASP A 794 18.41 17.25 -2.13
CA ASP A 794 17.78 15.93 -2.20
C ASP A 794 18.25 14.99 -1.07
N GLU A 795 18.69 15.59 0.04
CA GLU A 795 19.22 14.91 1.21
C GLU A 795 18.55 15.43 2.49
N TYR A 796 18.40 14.54 3.46
CA TYR A 796 18.08 14.94 4.83
C TYR A 796 19.34 15.48 5.53
N ILE A 797 19.31 16.75 5.90
CA ILE A 797 20.36 17.43 6.65
C ILE A 797 19.71 17.92 7.96
N PRO A 798 20.12 17.39 9.13
CA PRO A 798 19.55 17.83 10.39
C PRO A 798 19.93 19.29 10.66
N TYR A 799 18.97 20.06 11.14
CA TYR A 799 19.20 21.43 11.55
C TYR A 799 20.17 21.48 12.74
N ASN A 800 21.29 22.20 12.58
CA ASN A 800 22.29 22.42 13.61
C ASN A 800 22.30 23.89 14.01
N LYS A 801 22.09 24.17 15.31
CA LYS A 801 22.13 25.51 15.90
C LYS A 801 23.53 26.10 15.99
#